data_AF-A0A852UH98-F1
#
_entry.id   AF-A0A852UH98-F1
#
_cell.length_a   1.000
_cell.length_b   1.000
_cell.length_c   1.000
_cell.angle_alpha   90.00
_cell.angle_beta   90.00
_cell.angle_gamma   90.00
#
_symmetry.space_group_name_H-M   'P 1'
#
loop_
_entity.id
_entity.type
_entity.pdbx_description
1 polymer ?
#
loop_
_entity_poly.entity_id
_entity_poly.type
_entity_poly.pdbx_seq_one_letter_code
_entity_poly.pdbx_strand_id
1 'polypeptide(L)'
;MFRRTLAIFATAAVAASGLLGLQLIASSPTNGGIEAAAAADASGFDPGNLISDENFYNGNAMSAAEVQQFLVSRNGSSSPTALRNYTQATPSMPATQYCSAYSGAGGGESAADIIAKVGQACNFSQKAMLVLLEKEQSLVSMQSPTLGRLAAATGFGCPDTAPCDQSYGGFFYQVYNAARQFQNYKANPYSFNHIPFASNNVLYNPNFSCGSSAVYISNYATAGLYNYTPYQPNQAALNNMYGEGDGCSAYGNRNFWSMYTDWFGDPKGAVSVPWLVKAEGSSQVYFLSEEVRYPVTASKVADFAYALGAVSTVPASTLDKYTTGANVGEILVGPDNTPYYIDDGVFRKVRNWTVAADFGYQQGSDLAKITQEQLDKFNNGGALEKFVQNTSGQIFFIEGTTKREVADIAELGAQGMYIGTTKLKDDKIDFLSDGEPFLTGGAVVEKLDGSGKVVLDSDLTAHAVPASLADFSAFKASGRFGPAYGKLTQGDALSAEPLVTDGTSSYVHTDGGLLRVPASTYGASKFVSLPAGIIGSLGKNGSVPGAHFVQESGSDTINLVVGGERVEFSSKSDAEAEATKRGISSTIYTVPKGTLDGIDTGNGITNGALIKSPNSDTLYVLDGAHLTKVASSELAEDYGFGSSPYVITQASFDRIPVRDTAITTNQFRCGDDAYVATEGEAYKLTPELEAAYGIDFPGISAQLCGVVPNAGASMTEFIKDGSGKIFLITDGEKQHISSPKLLVEFGAVGNVISVPTAFADQIATGAQLTKLPAGWGEPTPSETATPTPTATATATPTATATPTATPEPTATATPEPTATATPTASATPEPTNPTLEPTPTSTDAPGTPEPTETAAPEPAVPLTAGEVITNRAGTGTWIVNGDELLQVGSPEVAAQLGLAIENPRSVPDANFAEFGENTSPLYTSAVTVGGVSYIGVDGELVPFATPEYAAAFGLDFALISPEVGAGLTVSTTAEPITDRVFGPDGTLYLVKDGVLHPVDPSLATPVVTETATATAEPTETAAPEATETEAASADEAPTDTSRPDATDGVTAEPTATSTEEPVETPAEAPEAGAGVDETPAAEPTATTEPTTFQLSRELFSTFRIGEPVAG
;
A
#
# COMPACT_ATOMS: atom_id res chain seq x y z
N MET A 1 -43.78 23.23 -0.73
CA MET A 1 -43.89 23.34 -2.20
C MET A 1 -42.66 24.08 -2.74
N PHE A 2 -41.87 23.47 -3.62
CA PHE A 2 -41.89 23.67 -5.10
C PHE A 2 -41.37 25.04 -5.57
N ARG A 3 -40.56 25.14 -6.63
CA ARG A 3 -40.05 24.12 -7.57
C ARG A 3 -38.66 24.51 -8.11
N ARG A 4 -37.88 23.49 -8.49
CA ARG A 4 -37.05 23.31 -9.71
C ARG A 4 -36.70 24.60 -10.51
N THR A 5 -35.51 24.78 -11.08
CA THR A 5 -34.68 23.79 -11.82
C THR A 5 -33.27 24.36 -12.08
N LEU A 6 -32.38 23.55 -12.69
CA LEU A 6 -30.95 23.82 -13.02
C LEU A 6 -30.05 23.86 -11.77
N ALA A 7 -29.00 23.07 -11.59
CA ALA A 7 -28.16 22.23 -12.46
C ALA A 7 -27.13 22.97 -13.35
N ILE A 8 -25.87 22.51 -13.22
CA ILE A 8 -24.63 22.85 -13.95
C ILE A 8 -24.02 24.23 -13.62
N PHE A 9 -22.68 24.25 -13.53
CA PHE A 9 -21.76 25.40 -13.35
C PHE A 9 -21.75 26.14 -11.99
N ALA A 10 -20.89 25.65 -11.06
CA ALA A 10 -20.40 26.43 -9.92
C ALA A 10 -18.94 26.11 -9.48
N THR A 11 -18.22 25.20 -10.16
CA THR A 11 -16.80 24.87 -9.90
C THR A 11 -15.85 25.87 -10.58
N ALA A 12 -15.93 27.15 -10.20
CA ALA A 12 -15.16 28.23 -10.84
C ALA A 12 -14.83 29.43 -9.91
N ALA A 13 -14.53 29.19 -8.62
CA ALA A 13 -14.13 30.27 -7.70
C ALA A 13 -13.24 29.85 -6.50
N VAL A 14 -12.44 28.77 -6.60
CA VAL A 14 -11.36 28.46 -5.62
C VAL A 14 -10.04 28.28 -6.36
N ALA A 15 -9.65 29.32 -7.10
CA ALA A 15 -8.33 29.52 -7.67
C ALA A 15 -7.80 30.88 -7.19
N ALA A 16 -6.48 31.04 -7.11
CA ALA A 16 -5.80 32.25 -6.62
C ALA A 16 -5.92 32.57 -5.11
N SER A 17 -5.99 31.55 -4.24
CA SER A 17 -5.62 31.65 -2.81
C SER A 17 -4.75 30.46 -2.38
N GLY A 18 -3.72 30.14 -3.19
CA GLY A 18 -2.89 28.94 -3.03
C GLY A 18 -1.62 28.92 -3.87
N LEU A 19 -1.05 30.09 -4.21
CA LEU A 19 0.24 30.20 -4.93
C LEU A 19 1.26 31.04 -4.14
N LEU A 20 1.68 30.51 -3.00
CA LEU A 20 2.89 30.90 -2.26
C LEU A 20 3.08 29.86 -1.14
N GLY A 21 3.83 28.79 -1.42
CA GLY A 21 3.94 27.64 -0.51
C GLY A 21 4.11 26.28 -1.16
N LEU A 22 4.02 26.18 -2.50
CA LEU A 22 4.42 25.00 -3.25
C LEU A 22 5.55 25.38 -4.22
N GLN A 23 6.77 25.50 -3.69
CA GLN A 23 7.92 25.23 -4.56
C GLN A 23 7.80 23.76 -4.95
N LEU A 24 7.75 23.51 -6.27
CA LEU A 24 7.96 22.18 -6.80
C LEU A 24 9.30 21.68 -6.26
N ILE A 25 9.27 20.66 -5.41
CA ILE A 25 10.38 19.71 -5.33
C ILE A 25 10.31 18.94 -6.65
N ALA A 26 10.77 19.59 -7.72
CA ALA A 26 11.36 18.89 -8.83
C ALA A 26 12.57 18.18 -8.23
N SER A 27 12.35 16.95 -7.78
CA SER A 27 13.41 15.98 -7.57
C SER A 27 14.03 15.73 -8.94
N SER A 28 14.93 16.64 -9.34
CA SER A 28 15.97 16.34 -10.31
C SER A 28 16.48 14.94 -10.00
N PRO A 29 16.57 14.03 -10.98
CA PRO A 29 17.08 12.69 -10.71
C PRO A 29 18.41 12.86 -9.98
N THR A 30 18.49 12.31 -8.76
CA THR A 30 19.72 12.31 -7.97
C THR A 30 20.68 11.38 -8.66
N ASN A 31 21.34 11.91 -9.69
CA ASN A 31 22.55 11.36 -10.26
C ASN A 31 23.45 11.02 -9.06
N GLY A 32 23.67 9.73 -8.82
CA GLY A 32 24.76 9.22 -8.00
C GLY A 32 26.10 9.46 -8.67
N GLY A 33 26.28 10.66 -9.25
CA GLY A 33 27.54 11.13 -9.78
C GLY A 33 28.45 11.34 -8.58
N ILE A 34 29.56 10.60 -8.58
CA ILE A 34 30.74 10.90 -7.77
C ILE A 34 30.99 12.41 -7.89
N GLU A 35 30.92 13.16 -6.77
CA GLU A 35 31.14 14.60 -6.82
C GLU A 35 32.50 14.87 -7.48
N ALA A 36 32.49 15.74 -8.50
CA ALA A 36 33.70 16.09 -9.22
C ALA A 36 34.68 16.73 -8.24
N ALA A 37 35.80 16.05 -7.99
CA ALA A 37 36.80 16.52 -7.04
C ALA A 37 37.37 17.88 -7.46
N ALA A 38 37.87 18.63 -6.48
CA ALA A 38 38.50 19.92 -6.75
C ALA A 38 39.68 19.74 -7.73
N ALA A 39 39.64 20.49 -8.84
CA ALA A 39 40.63 20.38 -9.91
C ALA A 39 42.07 20.57 -9.39
N ALA A 40 42.98 19.73 -9.89
CA ALA A 40 44.32 19.56 -9.37
C ALA A 40 45.19 20.85 -9.44
N ASP A 41 45.43 21.49 -8.29
CA ASP A 41 46.38 22.61 -8.16
C ASP A 41 47.83 22.12 -8.18
N ALA A 42 48.65 22.71 -9.05
CA ALA A 42 50.08 22.45 -9.14
C ALA A 42 50.85 22.60 -7.83
N SER A 43 50.35 23.34 -6.84
CA SER A 43 50.94 23.41 -5.49
C SER A 43 50.89 22.08 -4.71
N GLY A 44 49.96 21.18 -5.05
CA GLY A 44 49.77 19.87 -4.41
C GLY A 44 50.63 18.74 -4.97
N PHE A 45 51.30 18.96 -6.11
CA PHE A 45 52.15 17.97 -6.77
C PHE A 45 53.47 17.81 -6.01
N ASP A 46 53.70 16.64 -5.42
CA ASP A 46 54.96 16.26 -4.78
C ASP A 46 55.63 15.14 -5.59
N PRO A 47 56.77 15.39 -6.27
CA PRO A 47 57.47 14.33 -7.00
C PRO A 47 58.02 13.23 -6.08
N GLY A 48 58.17 13.49 -4.78
CA GLY A 48 58.54 12.47 -3.80
C GLY A 48 57.37 11.55 -3.41
N ASN A 49 56.13 12.03 -3.52
CA ASN A 49 54.92 11.37 -3.03
C ASN A 49 53.72 11.65 -3.96
N LEU A 50 53.66 10.91 -5.08
CA LEU A 50 52.61 11.04 -6.09
C LEU A 50 51.27 10.44 -5.63
N ILE A 51 51.32 9.37 -4.83
CA ILE A 51 50.17 8.68 -4.24
C ILE A 51 50.64 7.87 -3.05
N SER A 52 49.78 7.70 -2.03
CA SER A 52 50.10 6.87 -0.86
C SER A 52 50.15 5.38 -1.23
N ASP A 53 50.90 4.58 -0.46
CA ASP A 53 50.92 3.13 -0.66
C ASP A 53 49.54 2.53 -0.36
N GLU A 54 48.81 3.14 0.56
CA GLU A 54 47.44 2.80 0.95
C GLU A 54 46.46 3.00 -0.21
N ASN A 55 46.50 4.14 -0.92
CA ASN A 55 45.56 4.42 -2.01
C ASN A 55 45.92 3.71 -3.33
N PHE A 56 47.20 3.40 -3.56
CA PHE A 56 47.68 2.71 -4.77
C PHE A 56 47.59 1.18 -4.67
N TYR A 57 47.80 0.61 -3.47
CA TYR A 57 47.76 -0.83 -3.21
C TYR A 57 46.54 -1.27 -2.36
N ASN A 58 45.42 -0.55 -2.48
CA ASN A 58 44.11 -1.02 -2.00
C ASN A 58 43.41 -1.81 -3.12
N GLY A 59 43.47 -3.14 -3.09
CA GLY A 59 42.76 -4.02 -4.02
C GLY A 59 41.23 -3.99 -3.92
N ASN A 60 40.67 -3.26 -2.96
CA ASN A 60 39.24 -3.04 -2.75
C ASN A 60 38.89 -1.55 -2.91
N ALA A 61 39.58 -0.81 -3.77
CA ALA A 61 39.37 0.63 -3.95
C ALA A 61 38.07 0.98 -4.69
N MET A 62 37.55 0.05 -5.50
CA MET A 62 36.23 0.08 -6.16
C MET A 62 35.76 -1.36 -6.45
N SER A 63 34.47 -1.63 -6.29
CA SER A 63 33.79 -2.82 -6.82
C SER A 63 33.64 -2.78 -8.35
N ALA A 64 33.28 -3.91 -8.98
CA ALA A 64 32.97 -3.95 -10.42
C ALA A 64 31.81 -3.00 -10.79
N ALA A 65 30.80 -2.87 -9.93
CA ALA A 65 29.67 -1.95 -10.14
C ALA A 65 30.12 -0.48 -10.15
N GLU A 66 30.95 -0.06 -9.19
CA GLU A 66 31.49 1.31 -9.15
C GLU A 66 32.42 1.58 -10.34
N VAL A 67 33.26 0.62 -10.74
CA VAL A 67 34.11 0.75 -11.94
C VAL A 67 33.24 0.92 -13.19
N GLN A 68 32.16 0.15 -13.32
CA GLN A 68 31.24 0.25 -14.45
C GLN A 68 30.49 1.60 -14.45
N GLN A 69 30.00 2.06 -13.30
CA GLN A 69 29.38 3.39 -13.16
C GLN A 69 30.36 4.51 -13.55
N PHE A 70 31.63 4.40 -13.15
CA PHE A 70 32.68 5.35 -13.54
C PHE A 70 32.97 5.31 -15.04
N LEU A 71 33.11 4.12 -15.65
CA LEU A 71 33.28 4.01 -17.11
C LEU A 71 32.09 4.59 -17.88
N VAL A 72 30.87 4.49 -17.35
CA VAL A 72 29.66 5.10 -17.92
C VAL A 72 29.62 6.62 -17.73
N SER A 73 30.02 7.15 -16.58
CA SER A 73 30.00 8.61 -16.33
C SER A 73 31.07 9.37 -17.11
N ARG A 74 32.20 8.71 -17.44
CA ARG A 74 33.29 9.30 -18.24
C ARG A 74 33.09 9.19 -19.76
N ASN A 75 32.11 8.42 -20.24
CA ASN A 75 32.02 8.03 -21.65
C ASN A 75 30.58 7.69 -22.06
N GLY A 76 30.05 8.34 -23.11
CA GLY A 76 28.68 8.12 -23.61
C GLY A 76 28.53 7.12 -24.75
N SER A 77 29.61 6.45 -25.18
CA SER A 77 29.64 5.70 -26.44
C SER A 77 28.76 4.44 -26.45
N SER A 78 28.11 4.18 -27.60
CA SER A 78 27.47 2.90 -27.93
C SER A 78 28.41 1.88 -28.60
N SER A 79 29.69 2.21 -28.84
CA SER A 79 30.64 1.29 -29.47
C SER A 79 30.95 0.09 -28.57
N PRO A 80 30.88 -1.17 -29.06
CA PRO A 80 31.26 -2.35 -28.28
C PRO A 80 32.77 -2.42 -27.94
N THR A 81 33.59 -1.52 -28.49
CA THR A 81 35.02 -1.40 -28.13
C THR A 81 35.31 -0.32 -27.09
N ALA A 82 34.34 0.53 -26.71
CA ALA A 82 34.50 1.46 -25.59
C ALA A 82 34.50 0.67 -24.28
N LEU A 83 35.36 1.01 -23.31
CA LEU A 83 35.50 0.21 -22.08
C LEU A 83 34.16 0.00 -21.33
N ARG A 84 33.27 1.00 -21.32
CA ARG A 84 31.92 0.91 -20.75
C ARG A 84 31.02 -0.21 -21.32
N ASN A 85 31.31 -0.69 -22.54
CA ASN A 85 30.56 -1.76 -23.22
C ASN A 85 31.44 -2.99 -23.51
N TYR A 86 32.75 -2.92 -23.26
CA TYR A 86 33.71 -3.91 -23.75
C TYR A 86 33.67 -5.17 -22.91
N THR A 87 33.55 -6.32 -23.59
CA THR A 87 33.62 -7.65 -22.98
C THR A 87 34.70 -8.50 -23.64
N GLN A 88 35.35 -9.35 -22.85
CA GLN A 88 36.38 -10.29 -23.31
C GLN A 88 36.27 -11.61 -22.53
N ALA A 89 36.35 -12.76 -23.22
CA ALA A 89 36.55 -14.05 -22.57
C ALA A 89 37.97 -14.15 -21.98
N THR A 90 38.08 -14.49 -20.69
CA THR A 90 39.33 -14.42 -19.92
C THR A 90 39.87 -15.79 -19.53
N PRO A 91 41.20 -15.94 -19.42
CA PRO A 91 41.83 -17.14 -18.87
C PRO A 91 41.83 -17.10 -17.33
N SER A 92 41.80 -18.27 -16.70
CA SER A 92 42.18 -18.37 -15.29
C SER A 92 43.70 -18.32 -15.15
N MET A 93 44.21 -17.51 -14.20
CA MET A 93 45.64 -17.39 -13.91
C MET A 93 45.95 -18.04 -12.57
N PRO A 94 46.98 -18.89 -12.46
CA PRO A 94 47.38 -19.49 -11.18
C PRO A 94 47.96 -18.42 -10.24
N ALA A 95 47.83 -18.64 -8.94
CA ALA A 95 48.44 -17.79 -7.93
C ALA A 95 49.97 -17.70 -8.09
N THR A 96 50.51 -16.52 -7.77
CA THR A 96 51.94 -16.20 -7.82
C THR A 96 52.35 -15.45 -6.56
N GLN A 97 53.65 -15.18 -6.38
CA GLN A 97 54.13 -14.34 -5.27
C GLN A 97 53.73 -12.85 -5.35
N TYR A 98 52.99 -12.43 -6.38
CA TYR A 98 52.56 -11.03 -6.61
C TYR A 98 51.04 -10.85 -6.74
N CYS A 99 50.32 -11.90 -7.11
CA CYS A 99 48.85 -11.90 -7.23
C CYS A 99 48.32 -13.28 -6.81
N SER A 100 47.17 -13.33 -6.15
CA SER A 100 46.42 -14.56 -5.92
C SER A 100 45.86 -15.13 -7.24
N ALA A 101 45.17 -16.27 -7.18
CA ALA A 101 44.61 -16.90 -8.38
C ALA A 101 43.47 -16.05 -8.97
N TYR A 102 43.48 -15.87 -10.29
CA TYR A 102 42.39 -15.24 -11.04
C TYR A 102 41.50 -16.33 -11.65
N SER A 103 40.21 -16.31 -11.35
CA SER A 103 39.22 -17.19 -11.99
C SER A 103 38.59 -16.48 -13.19
N GLY A 104 38.98 -16.87 -14.40
CA GLY A 104 38.46 -16.29 -15.63
C GLY A 104 37.18 -16.95 -16.13
N ALA A 105 36.41 -16.22 -16.93
CA ALA A 105 35.14 -16.67 -17.51
C ALA A 105 35.24 -16.83 -19.03
N GLY A 106 35.07 -18.07 -19.50
CA GLY A 106 35.05 -18.38 -20.94
C GLY A 106 33.86 -17.81 -21.71
N GLY A 107 32.78 -17.43 -21.00
CA GLY A 107 31.61 -16.75 -21.58
C GLY A 107 31.80 -15.25 -21.82
N GLY A 108 32.83 -14.65 -21.23
CA GLY A 108 33.06 -13.20 -21.24
C GLY A 108 32.98 -12.56 -19.86
N GLU A 109 33.84 -11.56 -19.63
CA GLU A 109 33.80 -10.62 -18.51
C GLU A 109 33.79 -9.19 -19.06
N SER A 110 33.16 -8.25 -18.38
CA SER A 110 33.25 -6.83 -18.76
C SER A 110 34.62 -6.23 -18.45
N ALA A 111 34.95 -5.09 -19.06
CA ALA A 111 36.15 -4.34 -18.69
C ALA A 111 36.15 -3.96 -17.20
N ALA A 112 34.98 -3.71 -16.60
CA ALA A 112 34.83 -3.39 -15.19
C ALA A 112 35.11 -4.59 -14.29
N ASP A 113 34.58 -5.77 -14.63
CA ASP A 113 34.88 -7.03 -13.92
C ASP A 113 36.37 -7.34 -13.96
N ILE A 114 37.00 -7.21 -15.13
CA ILE A 114 38.44 -7.44 -15.33
C ILE A 114 39.27 -6.49 -14.46
N ILE A 115 38.95 -5.18 -14.46
CA ILE A 115 39.64 -4.20 -13.60
C ILE A 115 39.45 -4.53 -12.12
N ALA A 116 38.22 -4.84 -11.70
CA ALA A 116 37.90 -5.14 -10.30
C ALA A 116 38.60 -6.41 -9.80
N LYS A 117 38.44 -7.53 -10.51
CA LYS A 117 39.02 -8.84 -10.16
C LYS A 117 40.55 -8.85 -10.25
N VAL A 118 41.15 -8.16 -11.23
CA VAL A 118 42.62 -7.98 -11.25
C VAL A 118 43.09 -7.13 -10.08
N GLY A 119 42.36 -6.05 -9.75
CA GLY A 119 42.68 -5.20 -8.61
C GLY A 119 42.66 -5.96 -7.28
N GLN A 120 41.63 -6.79 -7.06
CA GLN A 120 41.56 -7.70 -5.91
C GLN A 120 42.70 -8.73 -5.94
N ALA A 121 42.87 -9.46 -7.06
CA ALA A 121 43.84 -10.55 -7.16
C ALA A 121 45.30 -10.08 -6.98
N CYS A 122 45.66 -8.93 -7.55
CA CYS A 122 47.00 -8.35 -7.45
C CYS A 122 47.13 -7.27 -6.35
N ASN A 123 46.14 -7.13 -5.46
CA ASN A 123 46.04 -6.05 -4.46
C ASN A 123 46.46 -4.66 -4.98
N PHE A 124 45.85 -4.24 -6.10
CA PHE A 124 46.16 -3.02 -6.84
C PHE A 124 44.89 -2.19 -7.03
N SER A 125 45.00 -0.87 -6.84
CA SER A 125 43.84 0.02 -6.84
C SER A 125 43.15 0.11 -8.20
N GLN A 126 41.84 -0.19 -8.23
CA GLN A 126 40.99 -0.02 -9.41
C GLN A 126 41.00 1.45 -9.88
N LYS A 127 41.03 2.40 -8.95
CA LYS A 127 41.19 3.84 -9.21
C LYS A 127 42.50 4.14 -9.94
N ALA A 128 43.61 3.55 -9.47
CA ALA A 128 44.91 3.67 -10.13
C ALA A 128 44.96 2.99 -11.52
N MET A 129 44.26 1.86 -11.70
CA MET A 129 44.17 1.17 -12.99
C MET A 129 43.38 1.99 -14.02
N LEU A 130 42.26 2.58 -13.63
CA LEU A 130 41.48 3.49 -14.49
C LEU A 130 42.30 4.69 -14.95
N VAL A 131 43.06 5.32 -14.05
CA VAL A 131 43.98 6.41 -14.39
C VAL A 131 45.09 5.94 -15.34
N LEU A 132 45.64 4.73 -15.15
CA LEU A 132 46.65 4.17 -16.03
C LEU A 132 46.11 3.93 -17.46
N LEU A 133 44.92 3.35 -17.59
CA LEU A 133 44.27 3.09 -18.88
C LEU A 133 43.97 4.39 -19.67
N GLU A 134 43.69 5.49 -18.98
CA GLU A 134 43.51 6.80 -19.60
C GLU A 134 44.85 7.48 -19.95
N LYS A 135 45.83 7.43 -19.04
CA LYS A 135 47.17 7.98 -19.24
C LYS A 135 47.89 7.37 -20.44
N GLU A 136 47.84 6.04 -20.60
CA GLU A 136 48.64 5.32 -21.59
C GLU A 136 47.95 5.22 -22.96
N GLN A 137 46.61 5.12 -23.01
CA GLN A 137 45.86 4.89 -24.25
C GLN A 137 44.56 5.70 -24.39
N SER A 138 44.22 6.55 -23.41
CA SER A 138 42.96 7.33 -23.34
C SER A 138 41.70 6.47 -23.40
N LEU A 139 41.76 5.22 -22.89
CA LEU A 139 40.69 4.23 -23.09
C LEU A 139 39.44 4.47 -22.24
N VAL A 140 39.51 5.29 -21.20
CA VAL A 140 38.33 5.61 -20.37
C VAL A 140 37.44 6.60 -21.13
N SER A 141 38.00 7.68 -21.69
CA SER A 141 37.20 8.69 -22.42
C SER A 141 36.96 8.39 -23.91
N MET A 142 37.80 7.54 -24.54
CA MET A 142 37.74 7.30 -25.98
C MET A 142 36.44 6.61 -26.43
N GLN A 143 35.77 7.21 -27.41
CA GLN A 143 34.46 6.76 -27.88
C GLN A 143 34.52 5.43 -28.66
N SER A 144 35.52 5.24 -29.52
CA SER A 144 35.66 4.00 -30.30
C SER A 144 37.12 3.53 -30.37
N PRO A 145 37.65 2.92 -29.30
CA PRO A 145 38.96 2.28 -29.30
C PRO A 145 39.11 1.26 -30.43
N THR A 146 40.30 1.19 -31.01
CA THR A 146 40.65 0.08 -31.91
C THR A 146 41.07 -1.13 -31.07
N LEU A 147 40.85 -2.34 -31.59
CA LEU A 147 41.31 -3.58 -30.95
C LEU A 147 42.84 -3.55 -30.68
N GLY A 148 43.62 -2.83 -31.50
CA GLY A 148 45.05 -2.61 -31.26
C GLY A 148 45.36 -1.77 -30.02
N ARG A 149 44.56 -0.74 -29.71
CA ARG A 149 44.71 0.02 -28.45
C ARG A 149 44.31 -0.81 -27.24
N LEU A 150 43.22 -1.58 -27.34
CA LEU A 150 42.80 -2.52 -26.29
C LEU A 150 43.84 -3.63 -26.06
N ALA A 151 44.52 -4.08 -27.13
CA ALA A 151 45.60 -5.07 -27.02
C ALA A 151 46.89 -4.52 -26.36
N ALA A 152 47.06 -3.19 -26.32
CA ALA A 152 48.19 -2.48 -25.72
C ALA A 152 47.75 -1.49 -24.61
N ALA A 153 46.65 -1.82 -23.92
CA ALA A 153 45.87 -0.91 -23.08
C ALA A 153 46.63 -0.17 -21.97
N THR A 154 47.71 -0.77 -21.44
CA THR A 154 48.56 -0.18 -20.40
C THR A 154 49.99 0.10 -20.89
N GLY A 155 50.28 -0.15 -22.17
CA GLY A 155 51.65 -0.13 -22.72
C GLY A 155 52.54 -1.26 -22.24
N PHE A 156 52.04 -2.22 -21.46
CA PHE A 156 52.87 -3.28 -20.89
C PHE A 156 53.43 -4.19 -21.99
N GLY A 157 54.75 -4.36 -22.03
CA GLY A 157 55.42 -5.14 -23.09
C GLY A 157 55.53 -4.45 -24.45
N CYS A 158 55.24 -3.14 -24.54
CA CYS A 158 55.37 -2.33 -25.75
C CYS A 158 56.55 -1.34 -25.65
N PRO A 159 57.78 -1.70 -26.06
CA PRO A 159 58.92 -0.79 -26.05
C PRO A 159 58.87 0.21 -27.21
N ASP A 160 59.22 1.48 -26.98
CA ASP A 160 59.17 2.58 -27.98
C ASP A 160 59.90 2.30 -29.31
N THR A 161 60.84 1.34 -29.32
CA THR A 161 61.73 1.03 -30.45
C THR A 161 61.48 -0.31 -31.13
N ALA A 162 60.48 -1.10 -30.70
CA ALA A 162 60.13 -2.39 -31.30
C ALA A 162 58.63 -2.73 -31.15
N PRO A 163 58.08 -3.69 -31.92
CA PRO A 163 56.69 -4.13 -31.74
C PRO A 163 56.43 -4.68 -30.33
N CYS A 164 55.19 -4.51 -29.84
CA CYS A 164 54.76 -5.12 -28.58
C CYS A 164 54.93 -6.65 -28.59
N ASP A 165 55.34 -7.23 -27.47
CA ASP A 165 55.35 -8.68 -27.29
C ASP A 165 53.90 -9.22 -27.24
N GLN A 166 53.57 -10.03 -28.25
CA GLN A 166 52.23 -10.61 -28.42
C GLN A 166 51.81 -11.50 -27.24
N SER A 167 52.75 -11.97 -26.43
CA SER A 167 52.50 -12.74 -25.20
C SER A 167 51.71 -11.97 -24.14
N TYR A 168 51.67 -10.63 -24.22
CA TYR A 168 50.88 -9.74 -23.36
C TYR A 168 49.77 -9.01 -24.11
N GLY A 169 49.46 -9.43 -25.33
CA GLY A 169 48.47 -8.79 -26.19
C GLY A 169 47.04 -9.12 -25.78
N GLY A 170 46.25 -8.09 -25.49
CA GLY A 170 44.83 -8.21 -25.11
C GLY A 170 44.53 -7.48 -23.80
N PHE A 171 43.32 -6.91 -23.68
CA PHE A 171 42.95 -6.03 -22.57
C PHE A 171 43.17 -6.69 -21.20
N PHE A 172 42.71 -7.94 -21.02
CA PHE A 172 42.96 -8.72 -19.82
C PHE A 172 44.46 -8.82 -19.47
N TYR A 173 45.31 -9.20 -20.42
CA TYR A 173 46.74 -9.43 -20.16
C TYR A 173 47.49 -8.13 -19.87
N GLN A 174 47.08 -7.01 -20.48
CA GLN A 174 47.60 -5.66 -20.21
C GLN A 174 47.28 -5.20 -18.78
N VAL A 175 46.02 -5.36 -18.36
CA VAL A 175 45.54 -4.99 -17.01
C VAL A 175 46.20 -5.89 -15.95
N TYR A 176 46.18 -7.22 -16.14
CA TYR A 176 46.79 -8.19 -15.22
C TYR A 176 48.30 -7.98 -15.04
N ASN A 177 49.06 -7.85 -16.13
CA ASN A 177 50.51 -7.73 -16.03
C ASN A 177 50.99 -6.35 -15.56
N ALA A 178 50.25 -5.27 -15.83
CA ALA A 178 50.54 -3.96 -15.23
C ALA A 178 50.40 -4.01 -13.70
N ALA A 179 49.25 -4.48 -13.17
CA ALA A 179 49.03 -4.61 -11.73
C ALA A 179 50.09 -5.53 -11.07
N ARG A 180 50.35 -6.69 -11.67
CA ARG A 180 51.40 -7.62 -11.24
C ARG A 180 52.80 -6.99 -11.25
N GLN A 181 53.10 -6.10 -12.21
CA GLN A 181 54.40 -5.43 -12.28
C GLN A 181 54.56 -4.36 -11.20
N PHE A 182 53.49 -3.66 -10.79
CA PHE A 182 53.55 -2.75 -9.64
C PHE A 182 53.78 -3.48 -8.31
N GLN A 183 53.31 -4.72 -8.16
CA GLN A 183 53.70 -5.59 -7.05
C GLN A 183 55.14 -6.12 -7.17
N ASN A 184 55.61 -6.43 -8.38
CA ASN A 184 57.00 -6.81 -8.63
C ASN A 184 57.99 -5.69 -8.24
N TYR A 185 57.66 -4.42 -8.54
CA TYR A 185 58.41 -3.25 -8.07
C TYR A 185 58.39 -3.13 -6.53
N LYS A 186 57.22 -3.34 -5.90
CA LYS A 186 57.07 -3.29 -4.43
C LYS A 186 57.89 -4.36 -3.70
N ALA A 187 57.88 -5.58 -4.23
CA ALA A 187 58.57 -6.73 -3.65
C ALA A 187 60.09 -6.73 -3.89
N ASN A 188 60.56 -6.19 -5.02
CA ASN A 188 61.98 -6.20 -5.41
C ASN A 188 62.51 -4.77 -5.69
N PRO A 189 62.38 -3.81 -4.76
CA PRO A 189 62.64 -2.39 -5.01
C PRO A 189 64.07 -2.12 -5.49
N TYR A 190 65.05 -2.86 -4.97
CA TYR A 190 66.48 -2.72 -5.31
C TYR A 190 66.87 -3.34 -6.66
N SER A 191 65.94 -3.93 -7.39
CA SER A 191 66.17 -4.51 -8.73
C SER A 191 65.86 -3.54 -9.88
N PHE A 192 65.46 -2.31 -9.58
CA PHE A 192 65.03 -1.31 -10.56
C PHE A 192 65.72 0.05 -10.34
N ASN A 193 65.56 0.97 -11.30
CA ASN A 193 66.32 2.23 -11.34
C ASN A 193 65.87 3.26 -10.28
N HIS A 194 64.60 3.23 -9.88
CA HIS A 194 64.03 4.13 -8.88
C HIS A 194 63.69 3.35 -7.61
N ILE A 195 64.29 3.73 -6.49
CA ILE A 195 64.24 3.01 -5.21
C ILE A 195 63.47 3.85 -4.18
N PRO A 196 62.50 3.28 -3.44
CA PRO A 196 61.76 3.98 -2.40
C PRO A 196 62.64 4.30 -1.18
N PHE A 197 62.23 5.32 -0.43
CA PHE A 197 62.93 5.88 0.74
C PHE A 197 64.36 6.38 0.44
N ALA A 198 64.61 6.75 -0.82
CA ALA A 198 65.92 7.17 -1.31
C ALA A 198 65.83 8.41 -2.21
N SER A 199 66.95 9.13 -2.33
CA SER A 199 67.10 10.21 -3.30
C SER A 199 67.53 9.64 -4.66
N ASN A 200 66.67 9.80 -5.66
CA ASN A 200 66.84 9.30 -7.01
C ASN A 200 66.98 10.49 -7.97
N ASN A 201 67.92 10.44 -8.92
CA ASN A 201 68.13 11.54 -9.87
C ASN A 201 67.31 11.32 -11.15
N VAL A 202 66.08 11.81 -11.16
CA VAL A 202 65.08 11.53 -12.21
C VAL A 202 65.23 12.53 -13.36
N LEU A 203 65.20 12.03 -14.60
CA LEU A 203 65.27 12.83 -15.83
C LEU A 203 63.99 13.64 -16.07
N TYR A 204 64.11 14.82 -16.68
CA TYR A 204 62.95 15.59 -17.15
C TYR A 204 62.40 15.11 -18.50
N ASN A 205 63.24 14.45 -19.32
CA ASN A 205 62.90 14.04 -20.67
C ASN A 205 63.87 12.92 -21.13
N PRO A 206 63.49 12.03 -22.09
CA PRO A 206 64.43 11.10 -22.73
C PRO A 206 65.69 11.78 -23.33
N ASN A 207 65.55 13.03 -23.78
CA ASN A 207 66.69 13.84 -24.19
C ASN A 207 67.49 14.33 -22.96
N PHE A 208 68.65 13.70 -22.73
CA PHE A 208 69.58 14.05 -21.66
C PHE A 208 70.00 15.54 -21.63
N SER A 209 69.90 16.31 -22.72
CA SER A 209 70.19 17.76 -22.69
C SER A 209 69.18 18.57 -21.87
N CYS A 210 68.01 18.00 -21.55
CA CYS A 210 67.00 18.59 -20.68
C CYS A 210 67.32 18.42 -19.18
N GLY A 211 68.29 17.57 -18.83
CA GLY A 211 68.75 17.38 -17.46
C GLY A 211 67.81 16.56 -16.57
N SER A 212 68.00 16.72 -15.27
CA SER A 212 67.40 15.93 -14.19
C SER A 212 67.42 16.72 -12.88
N SER A 213 66.75 16.21 -11.85
CA SER A 213 66.93 16.67 -10.46
C SER A 213 66.81 15.51 -9.47
N ALA A 214 67.28 15.75 -8.25
CA ALA A 214 67.20 14.79 -7.16
C ALA A 214 65.82 14.83 -6.49
N VAL A 215 65.09 13.72 -6.58
CA VAL A 215 63.76 13.49 -5.98
C VAL A 215 63.92 12.50 -4.83
N TYR A 216 63.50 12.86 -3.62
CA TYR A 216 63.41 11.89 -2.52
C TYR A 216 62.08 11.15 -2.60
N ILE A 217 62.10 9.91 -3.07
CA ILE A 217 60.89 9.09 -3.25
C ILE A 217 60.50 8.50 -1.90
N SER A 218 59.31 8.79 -1.39
CA SER A 218 58.92 8.51 0.00
C SER A 218 58.17 7.20 0.23
N ASN A 219 57.74 6.49 -0.82
CA ASN A 219 56.94 5.26 -0.71
C ASN A 219 57.11 4.33 -1.94
N TYR A 220 56.56 3.11 -1.86
CA TYR A 220 56.72 2.09 -2.91
C TYR A 220 55.95 2.44 -4.18
N ALA A 221 54.74 2.99 -4.05
CA ALA A 221 53.87 3.36 -5.17
C ALA A 221 54.52 4.39 -6.10
N THR A 222 55.10 5.46 -5.52
CA THR A 222 55.80 6.50 -6.28
C THR A 222 57.07 5.95 -6.94
N ALA A 223 57.81 5.05 -6.27
CA ALA A 223 58.94 4.35 -6.89
C ALA A 223 58.49 3.46 -8.07
N GLY A 224 57.36 2.77 -7.92
CA GLY A 224 56.73 1.99 -8.99
C GLY A 224 56.35 2.84 -10.20
N LEU A 225 55.71 4.00 -9.98
CA LEU A 225 55.34 4.95 -11.04
C LEU A 225 56.57 5.44 -11.83
N TYR A 226 57.66 5.80 -11.16
CA TYR A 226 58.91 6.15 -11.85
C TYR A 226 59.62 4.96 -12.52
N ASN A 227 59.43 3.73 -12.05
CA ASN A 227 59.95 2.56 -12.76
C ASN A 227 59.09 2.16 -13.98
N TYR A 228 57.81 2.55 -14.00
CA TYR A 228 56.91 2.38 -15.15
C TYR A 228 57.05 3.52 -16.17
N THR A 229 57.29 4.75 -15.71
CA THR A 229 57.44 5.95 -16.55
C THR A 229 58.58 6.83 -16.00
N PRO A 230 59.82 6.69 -16.52
CA PRO A 230 61.04 7.16 -15.84
C PRO A 230 61.36 8.66 -15.98
N TYR A 231 60.34 9.51 -16.00
CA TYR A 231 60.49 10.96 -16.16
C TYR A 231 59.61 11.75 -15.18
N GLN A 232 60.16 12.83 -14.62
CA GLN A 232 59.41 13.81 -13.84
C GLN A 232 59.03 15.03 -14.70
N PRO A 233 57.91 15.73 -14.43
CA PRO A 233 57.62 16.99 -15.09
C PRO A 233 58.66 18.06 -14.75
N ASN A 234 59.00 18.90 -15.72
CA ASN A 234 59.75 20.14 -15.47
C ASN A 234 58.77 21.28 -15.11
N GLN A 235 59.30 22.45 -14.71
CA GLN A 235 58.46 23.58 -14.31
C GLN A 235 57.50 24.04 -15.43
N ALA A 236 57.87 23.92 -16.71
CA ALA A 236 56.99 24.24 -17.82
C ALA A 236 55.76 23.29 -17.87
N ALA A 237 55.95 22.00 -17.62
CA ALA A 237 54.87 21.02 -17.54
C ALA A 237 53.97 21.24 -16.30
N LEU A 238 54.54 21.66 -15.16
CA LEU A 238 53.79 21.97 -13.93
C LEU A 238 52.98 23.28 -14.06
N ASN A 239 53.54 24.29 -14.73
CA ASN A 239 52.86 25.57 -14.97
C ASN A 239 51.64 25.45 -15.90
N ASN A 240 51.49 24.34 -16.63
CA ASN A 240 50.37 24.07 -17.53
C ASN A 240 49.82 22.65 -17.30
N MET A 241 49.23 22.40 -16.13
CA MET A 241 48.83 21.05 -15.68
C MET A 241 48.02 20.22 -16.69
N TYR A 242 47.14 20.86 -17.46
CA TYR A 242 46.27 20.21 -18.43
C TYR A 242 46.71 20.35 -19.89
N GLY A 243 47.87 20.95 -20.14
CA GLY A 243 48.35 21.23 -21.49
C GLY A 243 49.83 20.89 -21.71
N GLU A 244 50.36 21.38 -22.82
CA GLU A 244 51.76 21.22 -23.22
C GLU A 244 52.68 22.21 -22.50
N GLY A 245 53.90 21.79 -22.20
CA GLY A 245 54.97 22.64 -21.68
C GLY A 245 55.97 23.03 -22.76
N ASP A 246 57.26 22.77 -22.52
CA ASP A 246 58.34 23.01 -23.47
C ASP A 246 58.90 21.71 -24.07
N GLY A 247 59.89 21.82 -24.97
CA GLY A 247 60.56 20.66 -25.58
C GLY A 247 61.38 19.79 -24.61
N CYS A 248 61.38 20.11 -23.32
CA CYS A 248 61.99 19.35 -22.24
C CYS A 248 60.98 18.88 -21.18
N SER A 249 59.68 19.07 -21.42
CA SER A 249 58.61 18.56 -20.58
C SER A 249 58.40 17.05 -20.73
N ALA A 250 57.92 16.43 -19.66
CA ALA A 250 57.37 15.08 -19.65
C ALA A 250 56.07 15.06 -18.83
N TYR A 251 55.09 14.29 -19.30
CA TYR A 251 53.71 14.41 -18.81
C TYR A 251 53.20 13.19 -18.03
N GLY A 252 53.82 12.02 -18.15
CA GLY A 252 53.24 10.77 -17.64
C GLY A 252 52.89 10.79 -16.15
N ASN A 253 53.85 11.09 -15.27
CA ASN A 253 53.61 11.12 -13.81
C ASN A 253 52.82 12.35 -13.35
N ARG A 254 52.89 13.47 -14.10
CA ARG A 254 52.02 14.64 -13.91
C ARG A 254 50.56 14.28 -14.16
N ASN A 255 50.29 13.68 -15.31
CA ASN A 255 48.95 13.30 -15.75
C ASN A 255 48.38 12.19 -14.86
N PHE A 256 49.18 11.23 -14.39
CA PHE A 256 48.72 10.26 -13.38
C PHE A 256 48.21 10.98 -12.12
N TRP A 257 49.02 11.90 -11.58
CA TRP A 257 48.69 12.63 -10.37
C TRP A 257 47.43 13.52 -10.55
N SER A 258 47.35 14.31 -11.63
CA SER A 258 46.20 15.19 -11.86
C SER A 258 44.92 14.41 -12.17
N MET A 259 44.97 13.39 -13.03
CA MET A 259 43.81 12.54 -13.33
C MET A 259 43.30 11.81 -12.08
N TYR A 260 44.18 11.29 -11.21
CA TYR A 260 43.73 10.69 -9.96
C TYR A 260 43.06 11.73 -9.05
N THR A 261 43.67 12.91 -8.93
CA THR A 261 43.16 14.01 -8.07
C THR A 261 41.78 14.47 -8.54
N ASP A 262 41.61 14.73 -9.84
CA ASP A 262 40.36 15.20 -10.46
C ASP A 262 39.21 14.18 -10.39
N TRP A 263 39.54 12.88 -10.31
CA TRP A 263 38.55 11.80 -10.37
C TRP A 263 38.20 11.23 -8.99
N PHE A 264 39.13 11.28 -8.04
CA PHE A 264 39.03 10.53 -6.79
C PHE A 264 39.50 11.29 -5.54
N GLY A 265 39.86 12.58 -5.66
CA GLY A 265 40.37 13.40 -4.55
C GLY A 265 41.86 13.20 -4.27
N ASP A 266 42.36 13.79 -3.18
CA ASP A 266 43.80 13.80 -2.85
C ASP A 266 44.38 12.36 -2.83
N PRO A 267 45.35 12.02 -3.71
CA PRO A 267 45.98 10.70 -3.71
C PRO A 267 46.75 10.38 -2.41
N LYS A 268 46.98 11.36 -1.54
CA LYS A 268 47.57 11.20 -0.20
C LYS A 268 46.53 11.20 0.94
N GLY A 269 45.24 11.38 0.62
CA GLY A 269 44.14 11.43 1.57
C GLY A 269 43.94 10.13 2.36
N ALA A 270 43.30 10.25 3.52
CA ALA A 270 42.99 9.11 4.38
C ALA A 270 42.01 8.13 3.69
N VAL A 271 42.29 6.83 3.81
CA VAL A 271 41.38 5.78 3.31
C VAL A 271 40.07 5.86 4.09
N SER A 272 38.95 5.95 3.37
CA SER A 272 37.61 5.87 3.94
C SER A 272 37.40 4.50 4.61
N VAL A 273 37.43 4.46 5.94
CA VAL A 273 37.12 3.25 6.71
C VAL A 273 35.60 3.05 6.70
N PRO A 274 35.08 1.90 6.24
CA PRO A 274 33.64 1.62 6.28
C PRO A 274 33.08 1.67 7.70
N TRP A 275 31.80 2.04 7.86
CA TRP A 275 31.20 2.19 9.18
C TRP A 275 30.94 0.86 9.91
N LEU A 276 30.95 -0.27 9.19
CA LEU A 276 30.85 -1.61 9.79
C LEU A 276 32.12 -2.41 9.51
N VAL A 277 32.80 -2.81 10.59
CA VAL A 277 34.11 -3.47 10.51
C VAL A 277 34.24 -4.61 11.51
N LYS A 278 35.12 -5.56 11.18
CA LYS A 278 35.65 -6.56 12.11
C LYS A 278 37.17 -6.62 12.00
N ALA A 279 37.85 -6.94 13.10
CA ALA A 279 39.29 -7.20 13.06
C ALA A 279 39.57 -8.51 12.30
N GLU A 280 40.68 -8.56 11.58
CA GLU A 280 41.23 -9.80 11.03
C GLU A 280 41.37 -10.88 12.13
N GLY A 281 40.84 -12.08 11.87
CA GLY A 281 40.79 -13.17 12.86
C GLY A 281 39.69 -13.04 13.93
N SER A 282 38.85 -12.00 13.90
CA SER A 282 37.73 -11.80 14.84
C SER A 282 36.36 -11.98 14.20
N SER A 283 35.40 -12.47 14.99
CA SER A 283 33.97 -12.49 14.67
C SER A 283 33.22 -11.26 15.15
N GLN A 284 33.79 -10.44 16.04
CA GLN A 284 33.09 -9.27 16.60
C GLN A 284 33.02 -8.15 15.56
N VAL A 285 31.79 -7.79 15.21
CA VAL A 285 31.48 -6.63 14.36
C VAL A 285 31.37 -5.37 15.23
N TYR A 286 31.92 -4.27 14.75
CA TYR A 286 31.81 -2.95 15.34
C TYR A 286 31.18 -1.97 14.36
N PHE A 287 30.27 -1.17 14.87
CA PHE A 287 29.79 0.05 14.25
C PHE A 287 30.71 1.21 14.66
N LEU A 288 31.34 1.87 13.70
CA LEU A 288 32.18 3.04 13.92
C LEU A 288 31.35 4.31 13.78
N SER A 289 31.35 5.16 14.79
CA SER A 289 30.68 6.46 14.78
C SER A 289 31.45 7.41 15.68
N GLU A 290 31.75 8.61 15.17
CA GLU A 290 32.79 9.51 15.74
C GLU A 290 34.13 8.76 15.95
N GLU A 291 34.83 8.99 17.07
CA GLU A 291 36.05 8.27 17.48
C GLU A 291 35.75 7.03 18.35
N VAL A 292 34.55 6.46 18.19
CA VAL A 292 34.02 5.36 19.01
C VAL A 292 33.68 4.13 18.14
N ARG A 293 33.97 2.95 18.68
CA ARG A 293 33.56 1.64 18.13
C ARG A 293 32.53 1.02 19.07
N TYR A 294 31.32 0.80 18.58
CA TYR A 294 30.20 0.20 19.32
C TYR A 294 30.04 -1.27 18.90
N PRO A 295 30.12 -2.26 19.82
CA PRO A 295 29.94 -3.66 19.47
C PRO A 295 28.51 -3.94 18.98
N VAL A 296 28.38 -4.62 17.84
CA VAL A 296 27.10 -5.03 17.25
C VAL A 296 26.86 -6.50 17.57
N THR A 297 25.65 -6.85 18.02
CA THR A 297 25.24 -8.26 18.20
C THR A 297 24.95 -8.90 16.85
N ALA A 298 25.13 -10.22 16.71
CA ALA A 298 24.90 -10.92 15.44
C ALA A 298 23.50 -10.65 14.83
N SER A 299 22.47 -10.57 15.68
CA SER A 299 21.09 -10.20 15.31
C SER A 299 20.96 -8.82 14.67
N LYS A 300 21.82 -7.86 15.02
CA LYS A 300 21.77 -6.46 14.55
C LYS A 300 22.73 -6.15 13.40
N VAL A 301 23.61 -7.10 13.04
CA VAL A 301 24.52 -6.91 11.90
C VAL A 301 23.74 -6.75 10.60
N ALA A 302 22.61 -7.43 10.44
CA ALA A 302 21.74 -7.29 9.27
C ALA A 302 21.11 -5.89 9.17
N ASP A 303 20.43 -5.43 10.23
CA ASP A 303 19.78 -4.12 10.32
C ASP A 303 20.74 -2.96 9.98
N PHE A 304 21.99 -3.06 10.43
CA PHE A 304 23.01 -2.05 10.15
C PHE A 304 23.65 -2.22 8.77
N ALA A 305 23.94 -3.46 8.33
CA ALA A 305 24.61 -3.69 7.03
C ALA A 305 23.70 -3.38 5.83
N TYR A 306 22.38 -3.44 6.00
CA TYR A 306 21.41 -2.99 4.99
C TYR A 306 21.62 -1.53 4.59
N ALA A 307 21.80 -0.64 5.59
CA ALA A 307 21.95 0.80 5.37
C ALA A 307 23.42 1.22 5.17
N LEU A 308 24.34 0.67 5.97
CA LEU A 308 25.73 1.13 6.05
C LEU A 308 26.72 0.31 5.21
N GLY A 309 26.24 -0.71 4.50
CA GLY A 309 27.04 -1.58 3.62
C GLY A 309 27.68 -2.78 4.34
N ALA A 310 28.34 -3.63 3.57
CA ALA A 310 28.86 -4.91 4.05
C ALA A 310 30.00 -4.77 5.09
N VAL A 311 30.00 -5.66 6.09
CA VAL A 311 31.01 -5.70 7.16
C VAL A 311 32.41 -5.95 6.60
N SER A 312 33.27 -4.93 6.68
CA SER A 312 34.61 -4.96 6.12
C SER A 312 35.63 -5.54 7.12
N THR A 313 36.59 -6.33 6.64
CA THR A 313 37.66 -6.87 7.49
C THR A 313 38.85 -5.91 7.48
N VAL A 314 39.32 -5.48 8.66
CA VAL A 314 40.43 -4.53 8.81
C VAL A 314 41.52 -5.09 9.74
N PRO A 315 42.79 -4.66 9.59
CA PRO A 315 43.83 -4.95 10.57
C PRO A 315 43.42 -4.47 11.97
N ALA A 316 43.77 -5.21 13.03
CA ALA A 316 43.41 -4.85 14.42
C ALA A 316 43.88 -3.43 14.81
N SER A 317 45.06 -3.02 14.32
CA SER A 317 45.64 -1.68 14.52
C SER A 317 44.85 -0.53 13.87
N THR A 318 43.87 -0.82 13.02
CA THR A 318 42.87 0.17 12.57
C THR A 318 41.87 0.45 13.69
N LEU A 319 41.41 -0.58 14.41
CA LEU A 319 40.43 -0.44 15.49
C LEU A 319 41.04 0.17 16.76
N ASP A 320 42.35 -0.01 17.00
CA ASP A 320 43.05 0.52 18.19
C ASP A 320 43.02 2.06 18.30
N LYS A 321 42.60 2.76 17.24
CA LYS A 321 42.40 4.21 17.20
C LYS A 321 41.05 4.65 17.78
N TYR A 322 40.11 3.72 17.99
CA TYR A 322 38.74 3.99 18.42
C TYR A 322 38.52 3.51 19.85
N THR A 323 37.84 4.34 20.64
CA THR A 323 37.40 3.98 22.01
C THR A 323 36.24 2.97 21.94
N THR A 324 36.21 1.93 22.78
CA THR A 324 35.05 1.02 22.83
C THR A 324 33.92 1.68 23.61
N GLY A 325 32.75 1.85 22.99
CA GLY A 325 31.52 2.31 23.65
C GLY A 325 30.58 1.15 24.04
N ALA A 326 29.37 1.48 24.49
CA ALA A 326 28.31 0.51 24.78
C ALA A 326 27.94 -0.37 23.56
N ASN A 327 27.28 -1.51 23.82
CA ASN A 327 26.70 -2.34 22.77
C ASN A 327 25.58 -1.57 22.03
N VAL A 328 25.42 -1.84 20.74
CA VAL A 328 24.32 -1.28 19.93
C VAL A 328 22.98 -1.89 20.36
N GLY A 329 22.08 -1.04 20.89
CA GLY A 329 20.70 -1.42 21.27
C GLY A 329 19.68 -1.17 20.15
N GLU A 330 18.40 -1.13 20.51
CA GLU A 330 17.31 -0.73 19.59
C GLU A 330 17.27 0.79 19.37
N ILE A 331 17.49 1.57 20.44
CA ILE A 331 17.49 3.04 20.39
C ILE A 331 18.93 3.56 20.47
N LEU A 332 19.30 4.36 19.48
CA LEU A 332 20.56 5.09 19.38
C LEU A 332 20.36 6.59 19.64
N VAL A 333 21.44 7.26 20.04
CA VAL A 333 21.48 8.72 20.20
C VAL A 333 21.94 9.35 18.88
N GLY A 334 21.03 9.98 18.16
CA GLY A 334 21.36 10.76 16.97
C GLY A 334 21.67 12.23 17.27
N PRO A 335 21.73 13.07 16.23
CA PRO A 335 21.96 14.51 16.36
C PRO A 335 21.00 15.21 17.34
N ASP A 336 21.50 16.29 17.95
CA ASP A 336 20.83 17.08 19.00
C ASP A 336 20.35 16.27 20.24
N ASN A 337 20.93 15.09 20.47
CA ASN A 337 20.49 14.10 21.47
C ASN A 337 19.06 13.58 21.22
N THR A 338 18.64 13.51 19.95
CA THR A 338 17.36 12.89 19.56
C THR A 338 17.49 11.36 19.67
N PRO A 339 16.55 10.65 20.34
CA PRO A 339 16.50 9.19 20.32
C PRO A 339 15.92 8.68 19.00
N TYR A 340 16.61 7.72 18.38
CA TYR A 340 16.20 7.05 17.14
C TYR A 340 16.14 5.54 17.34
N TYR A 341 14.99 4.94 17.02
CA TYR A 341 14.81 3.50 16.97
C TYR A 341 15.27 2.97 15.61
N ILE A 342 15.94 1.83 15.56
CA ILE A 342 16.44 1.21 14.32
C ILE A 342 15.82 -0.18 14.14
N ASP A 343 15.21 -0.43 12.98
CA ASP A 343 14.71 -1.74 12.54
C ASP A 343 15.05 -1.97 11.06
N ASP A 344 15.76 -3.06 10.73
CA ASP A 344 15.96 -3.55 9.35
C ASP A 344 16.41 -2.49 8.31
N GLY A 345 17.35 -1.61 8.67
CA GLY A 345 17.82 -0.54 7.78
C GLY A 345 16.88 0.67 7.69
N VAL A 346 15.82 0.69 8.51
CA VAL A 346 14.91 1.82 8.73
C VAL A 346 15.26 2.49 10.06
N PHE A 347 15.19 3.83 10.10
CA PHE A 347 15.20 4.60 11.35
C PHE A 347 13.81 5.16 11.65
N ARG A 348 13.45 5.26 12.93
CA ARG A 348 12.23 5.93 13.39
C ARG A 348 12.58 6.93 14.47
N LYS A 349 12.17 8.18 14.29
CA LYS A 349 12.38 9.22 15.30
C LYS A 349 11.47 8.93 16.50
N VAL A 350 12.08 8.63 17.65
CA VAL A 350 11.30 8.41 18.88
C VAL A 350 10.81 9.77 19.36
N ARG A 351 9.50 9.88 19.60
CA ARG A 351 8.80 11.18 19.80
C ARG A 351 9.48 12.07 20.85
N ASN A 352 10.00 11.47 21.92
CA ASN A 352 10.84 12.09 22.94
C ASN A 352 11.48 11.01 23.84
N TRP A 353 12.32 11.42 24.80
CA TRP A 353 12.92 10.53 25.78
C TRP A 353 11.95 9.87 26.76
N THR A 354 10.73 10.40 26.95
CA THR A 354 9.69 9.71 27.74
C THR A 354 9.22 8.44 27.03
N VAL A 355 8.97 8.51 25.72
CA VAL A 355 8.65 7.32 24.92
C VAL A 355 9.85 6.37 24.88
N ALA A 356 11.08 6.86 24.69
CA ALA A 356 12.27 6.01 24.74
C ALA A 356 12.41 5.25 26.08
N ALA A 357 12.05 5.89 27.20
CA ALA A 357 12.04 5.29 28.53
C ALA A 357 10.98 4.19 28.70
N ASP A 358 9.84 4.25 27.99
CA ASP A 358 8.85 3.16 27.95
C ASP A 358 9.41 1.91 27.25
N PHE A 359 10.25 2.11 26.22
CA PHE A 359 11.07 1.06 25.60
C PHE A 359 12.36 0.77 26.40
N GLY A 360 12.53 1.30 27.62
CA GLY A 360 13.66 1.02 28.53
C GLY A 360 14.92 1.88 28.35
N TYR A 361 14.98 2.77 27.36
CA TYR A 361 16.15 3.59 27.05
C TYR A 361 16.09 4.96 27.73
N GLN A 362 16.99 5.21 28.69
CA GLN A 362 17.00 6.43 29.50
C GLN A 362 17.93 7.50 28.95
N GLN A 363 17.52 8.77 29.05
CA GLN A 363 18.32 9.90 28.58
C GLN A 363 19.63 10.04 29.39
N GLY A 364 20.76 10.15 28.69
CA GLY A 364 22.07 10.31 29.32
C GLY A 364 22.72 9.01 29.81
N SER A 365 22.13 7.85 29.52
CA SER A 365 22.82 6.56 29.59
C SER A 365 23.93 6.45 28.54
N ASP A 366 24.90 5.56 28.77
CA ASP A 366 25.88 5.18 27.75
C ASP A 366 25.17 4.34 26.68
N LEU A 367 24.96 4.93 25.50
CA LEU A 367 24.21 4.38 24.38
C LEU A 367 24.99 4.63 23.09
N ALA A 368 24.83 3.73 22.12
CA ALA A 368 25.44 3.90 20.81
C ALA A 368 24.94 5.16 20.09
N LYS A 369 25.87 5.90 19.48
CA LYS A 369 25.58 7.15 18.76
C LYS A 369 25.58 6.95 17.25
N ILE A 370 24.78 7.73 16.53
CA ILE A 370 24.77 7.76 15.06
C ILE A 370 24.92 9.20 14.55
N THR A 371 25.79 9.43 13.55
CA THR A 371 25.94 10.76 12.94
C THR A 371 24.80 11.03 11.94
N GLN A 372 24.61 12.29 11.53
CA GLN A 372 23.61 12.60 10.49
C GLN A 372 23.93 11.89 9.17
N GLU A 373 25.19 11.92 8.72
CA GLU A 373 25.67 11.26 7.49
C GLU A 373 25.38 9.74 7.46
N GLN A 374 25.43 9.09 8.62
CA GLN A 374 25.09 7.68 8.79
C GLN A 374 23.57 7.47 8.82
N LEU A 375 22.84 8.33 9.55
CA LEU A 375 21.38 8.29 9.63
C LEU A 375 20.73 8.52 8.25
N ASP A 376 21.34 9.36 7.41
CA ASP A 376 20.95 9.62 6.01
C ASP A 376 21.10 8.40 5.07
N LYS A 377 21.63 7.27 5.57
CA LYS A 377 21.66 5.98 4.86
C LYS A 377 20.53 5.02 5.26
N PHE A 378 19.91 5.26 6.42
CA PHE A 378 18.75 4.49 6.86
C PHE A 378 17.48 5.08 6.27
N ASN A 379 16.53 4.23 5.89
CA ASN A 379 15.23 4.68 5.39
C ASN A 379 14.43 5.36 6.52
N ASN A 380 13.75 6.47 6.24
CA ASN A 380 12.97 7.18 7.25
C ASN A 380 11.59 6.53 7.45
N GLY A 381 11.45 5.72 8.50
CA GLY A 381 10.21 5.04 8.91
C GLY A 381 9.26 5.89 9.77
N GLY A 382 9.44 7.21 9.81
CA GLY A 382 8.56 8.13 10.54
C GLY A 382 8.82 8.16 12.04
N ALA A 383 7.74 8.12 12.83
CA ALA A 383 7.79 8.22 14.29
C ALA A 383 7.62 6.85 14.97
N LEU A 384 8.29 6.66 16.11
CA LEU A 384 7.94 5.60 17.06
C LEU A 384 6.95 6.16 18.09
N GLU A 385 5.78 5.53 18.16
CA GLU A 385 4.65 5.86 19.04
C GLU A 385 4.48 4.80 20.14
N LYS A 386 3.60 5.08 21.13
CA LYS A 386 3.29 4.14 22.22
C LYS A 386 2.49 2.90 21.77
N PHE A 387 1.75 2.98 20.67
CA PHE A 387 1.08 1.81 20.11
C PHE A 387 1.93 1.22 18.99
N VAL A 388 2.28 -0.07 19.12
CA VAL A 388 2.97 -0.84 18.10
C VAL A 388 2.00 -1.85 17.50
N GLN A 389 1.88 -1.88 16.19
CA GLN A 389 1.22 -2.97 15.47
C GLN A 389 2.28 -3.93 14.91
N ASN A 390 2.16 -5.23 15.21
CA ASN A 390 3.04 -6.25 14.64
C ASN A 390 2.56 -6.72 13.24
N THR A 391 3.36 -7.52 12.54
CA THR A 391 3.00 -8.02 11.19
C THR A 391 1.83 -8.99 11.22
N SER A 392 1.66 -9.74 12.32
CA SER A 392 0.49 -10.58 12.58
C SER A 392 -0.82 -9.79 12.89
N GLY A 393 -0.74 -8.44 12.92
CA GLY A 393 -1.87 -7.52 13.06
C GLY A 393 -2.31 -7.21 14.50
N GLN A 394 -1.68 -7.82 15.50
CA GLN A 394 -1.88 -7.49 16.92
C GLN A 394 -1.45 -6.05 17.20
N ILE A 395 -2.08 -5.43 18.19
CA ILE A 395 -1.73 -4.10 18.68
C ILE A 395 -1.27 -4.23 20.12
N PHE A 396 -0.10 -3.67 20.41
CA PHE A 396 0.48 -3.58 21.74
C PHE A 396 0.57 -2.12 22.17
N PHE A 397 0.18 -1.82 23.41
CA PHE A 397 0.54 -0.56 24.07
C PHE A 397 1.84 -0.76 24.86
N ILE A 398 2.80 0.14 24.67
CA ILE A 398 4.12 0.08 25.30
C ILE A 398 4.21 1.08 26.45
N GLU A 399 4.48 0.56 27.65
CA GLU A 399 4.61 1.38 28.86
C GLU A 399 5.52 0.72 29.90
N GLY A 400 6.47 1.50 30.43
CA GLY A 400 7.30 1.08 31.56
C GLY A 400 8.03 -0.26 31.36
N THR A 401 8.58 -0.54 30.17
CA THR A 401 9.20 -1.81 29.76
C THR A 401 8.26 -3.02 29.60
N THR A 402 6.95 -2.77 29.59
CA THR A 402 5.92 -3.78 29.27
C THR A 402 5.28 -3.56 27.91
N LYS A 403 4.95 -4.65 27.21
CA LYS A 403 4.06 -4.69 26.05
C LYS A 403 2.71 -5.28 26.47
N ARG A 404 1.60 -4.63 26.09
CA ARG A 404 0.24 -4.97 26.53
C ARG A 404 -0.70 -5.13 25.34
N GLU A 405 -1.18 -6.34 25.09
CA GLU A 405 -2.12 -6.64 23.99
C GLU A 405 -3.44 -5.83 24.12
N VAL A 406 -3.93 -5.24 23.03
CA VAL A 406 -5.06 -4.28 23.03
C VAL A 406 -6.31 -4.87 22.37
N ALA A 407 -7.41 -4.97 23.11
CA ALA A 407 -8.66 -5.60 22.65
C ALA A 407 -9.48 -4.71 21.70
N ASP A 408 -9.43 -3.39 21.88
CA ASP A 408 -10.00 -2.40 20.96
C ASP A 408 -9.20 -1.08 21.09
N ILE A 409 -8.58 -0.63 20.00
CA ILE A 409 -7.85 0.65 19.98
C ILE A 409 -8.78 1.86 19.71
N ALA A 410 -9.90 1.66 19.01
CA ALA A 410 -10.84 2.73 18.69
C ALA A 410 -11.58 3.23 19.94
N GLU A 411 -11.95 2.33 20.86
CA GLU A 411 -12.54 2.70 22.15
C GLU A 411 -11.55 3.48 23.04
N LEU A 412 -10.27 3.11 23.07
CA LEU A 412 -9.22 3.91 23.74
C LEU A 412 -9.09 5.31 23.10
N GLY A 413 -9.27 5.41 21.78
CA GLY A 413 -9.35 6.68 21.06
C GLY A 413 -10.58 7.52 21.44
N ALA A 414 -11.75 6.89 21.61
CA ALA A 414 -12.97 7.54 22.09
C ALA A 414 -12.82 8.07 23.54
N GLN A 415 -12.02 7.39 24.36
CA GLN A 415 -11.62 7.83 25.71
C GLN A 415 -10.54 8.94 25.69
N GLY A 416 -10.12 9.41 24.51
CA GLY A 416 -9.23 10.56 24.33
C GLY A 416 -7.74 10.23 24.25
N MET A 417 -7.35 8.96 24.13
CA MET A 417 -5.95 8.58 23.93
C MET A 417 -5.50 8.84 22.49
N TYR A 418 -4.20 9.14 22.30
CA TYR A 418 -3.60 9.24 20.97
C TYR A 418 -3.30 7.84 20.42
N ILE A 419 -4.08 7.43 19.42
CA ILE A 419 -4.06 6.07 18.84
C ILE A 419 -3.18 5.93 17.59
N GLY A 420 -2.16 6.79 17.43
CA GLY A 420 -1.19 6.64 16.35
C GLY A 420 -0.35 5.37 16.54
N THR A 421 -0.34 4.50 15.53
CA THR A 421 0.39 3.22 15.56
C THR A 421 1.68 3.27 14.73
N THR A 422 2.75 2.71 15.27
CA THR A 422 3.95 2.36 14.50
C THR A 422 3.87 0.89 14.09
N LYS A 423 4.11 0.57 12.82
CA LYS A 423 4.24 -0.83 12.37
C LYS A 423 5.68 -1.30 12.56
N LEU A 424 5.86 -2.44 13.23
CA LEU A 424 7.14 -3.13 13.42
C LEU A 424 6.96 -4.64 13.11
N LYS A 425 8.08 -5.35 12.95
CA LYS A 425 8.06 -6.83 12.96
C LYS A 425 7.89 -7.37 14.38
N ASP A 426 7.40 -8.60 14.47
CA ASP A 426 6.97 -9.24 15.72
C ASP A 426 8.14 -9.39 16.71
N ASP A 427 9.34 -9.71 16.21
CA ASP A 427 10.59 -9.84 17.00
C ASP A 427 11.08 -8.51 17.60
N LYS A 428 10.82 -7.38 16.93
CA LYS A 428 11.35 -6.05 17.30
C LYS A 428 10.71 -5.49 18.58
N ILE A 429 9.86 -6.24 19.28
CA ILE A 429 9.39 -5.90 20.64
C ILE A 429 9.53 -7.07 21.64
N ASP A 430 10.31 -8.12 21.34
CA ASP A 430 10.50 -9.26 22.24
C ASP A 430 11.50 -9.03 23.39
N PHE A 431 12.21 -7.90 23.38
CA PHE A 431 12.98 -7.44 24.53
C PHE A 431 12.11 -6.77 25.62
N LEU A 432 10.81 -6.58 25.36
CA LEU A 432 9.84 -6.02 26.31
C LEU A 432 9.05 -7.15 26.99
N SER A 433 8.75 -6.96 28.28
CA SER A 433 8.03 -7.95 29.08
C SER A 433 6.52 -7.94 28.84
N ASP A 434 5.85 -9.09 28.89
CA ASP A 434 4.39 -9.15 28.72
C ASP A 434 3.66 -8.59 29.94
N GLY A 435 2.77 -7.61 29.72
CA GLY A 435 1.84 -7.11 30.72
C GLY A 435 0.44 -7.73 30.62
N GLU A 436 -0.46 -7.28 31.50
CA GLU A 436 -1.88 -7.63 31.39
C GLU A 436 -2.54 -6.87 30.22
N PRO A 437 -3.47 -7.48 29.46
CA PRO A 437 -4.05 -6.85 28.29
C PRO A 437 -4.84 -5.56 28.63
N PHE A 438 -5.07 -4.72 27.62
CA PHE A 438 -6.09 -3.67 27.67
C PHE A 438 -7.41 -4.23 27.14
N LEU A 439 -8.36 -4.44 28.05
CA LEU A 439 -9.69 -4.96 27.76
C LEU A 439 -10.74 -3.85 27.82
N THR A 440 -11.74 -3.92 26.95
CA THR A 440 -12.89 -3.01 26.87
C THR A 440 -14.16 -3.81 26.64
N GLY A 441 -15.26 -3.44 27.31
CA GLY A 441 -16.54 -4.13 27.13
C GLY A 441 -17.11 -3.87 25.72
N GLY A 442 -17.58 -4.93 25.05
CA GLY A 442 -17.98 -4.89 23.64
C GLY A 442 -16.87 -5.22 22.64
N ALA A 443 -15.60 -5.29 23.07
CA ALA A 443 -14.51 -5.71 22.19
C ALA A 443 -14.70 -7.15 21.71
N VAL A 444 -14.38 -7.39 20.44
CA VAL A 444 -14.36 -8.73 19.83
C VAL A 444 -12.90 -9.12 19.63
N VAL A 445 -12.42 -10.02 20.47
CA VAL A 445 -11.03 -10.50 20.46
C VAL A 445 -10.96 -11.81 19.67
N GLU A 446 -10.12 -11.81 18.65
CA GLU A 446 -9.80 -12.97 17.81
C GLU A 446 -8.46 -13.57 18.25
N LYS A 447 -8.34 -14.90 18.21
CA LYS A 447 -7.05 -15.57 18.41
C LYS A 447 -6.12 -15.33 17.23
N LEU A 448 -4.81 -15.27 17.49
CA LEU A 448 -3.78 -15.11 16.45
C LEU A 448 -3.81 -16.21 15.36
N ASP A 449 -4.22 -17.43 15.72
CA ASP A 449 -4.37 -18.59 14.82
C ASP A 449 -5.70 -18.61 14.04
N GLY A 450 -6.60 -17.64 14.27
CA GLY A 450 -7.95 -17.61 13.70
C GLY A 450 -8.92 -18.67 14.23
N SER A 451 -8.51 -19.53 15.17
CA SER A 451 -9.31 -20.70 15.64
C SER A 451 -10.44 -20.35 16.61
N GLY A 452 -10.83 -19.08 16.70
CA GLY A 452 -11.94 -18.62 17.53
C GLY A 452 -11.94 -17.13 17.82
N LYS A 453 -13.13 -16.63 18.16
CA LYS A 453 -13.39 -15.26 18.61
C LYS A 453 -14.18 -15.29 19.92
N VAL A 454 -13.98 -14.29 20.76
CA VAL A 454 -14.81 -13.99 21.93
C VAL A 454 -15.28 -12.55 21.87
N VAL A 455 -16.49 -12.27 22.37
CA VAL A 455 -16.92 -10.91 22.72
C VAL A 455 -16.77 -10.71 24.22
N LEU A 456 -16.27 -9.54 24.63
CA LEU A 456 -16.19 -9.16 26.05
C LEU A 456 -17.50 -8.51 26.50
N ASP A 457 -18.04 -8.91 27.65
CA ASP A 457 -19.20 -8.27 28.26
C ASP A 457 -18.84 -7.02 29.10
N SER A 458 -19.82 -6.44 29.79
CA SER A 458 -19.61 -5.26 30.65
C SER A 458 -18.69 -5.51 31.85
N ASP A 459 -18.56 -6.76 32.28
CA ASP A 459 -17.69 -7.18 33.39
C ASP A 459 -16.35 -7.75 32.88
N LEU A 460 -16.06 -7.60 31.57
CA LEU A 460 -14.89 -8.09 30.85
C LEU A 460 -14.78 -9.62 30.77
N THR A 461 -15.91 -10.32 30.91
CA THR A 461 -16.03 -11.76 30.69
C THR A 461 -16.03 -12.07 29.20
N ALA A 462 -15.24 -13.04 28.78
CA ALA A 462 -15.11 -13.48 27.40
C ALA A 462 -16.13 -14.57 27.05
N HIS A 463 -17.01 -14.27 26.11
CA HIS A 463 -18.06 -15.17 25.62
C HIS A 463 -17.74 -15.64 24.20
N ALA A 464 -17.56 -16.94 24.01
CA ALA A 464 -17.18 -17.52 22.72
C ALA A 464 -18.24 -17.27 21.64
N VAL A 465 -17.81 -16.81 20.46
CA VAL A 465 -18.67 -16.53 19.30
C VAL A 465 -18.83 -17.81 18.44
N PRO A 466 -20.05 -18.33 18.25
CA PRO A 466 -20.32 -19.46 17.36
C PRO A 466 -19.90 -19.19 15.91
N ALA A 467 -19.49 -20.23 15.19
CA ALA A 467 -19.13 -20.14 13.77
C ALA A 467 -20.25 -19.58 12.88
N SER A 468 -21.53 -19.81 13.24
CA SER A 468 -22.70 -19.24 12.56
C SER A 468 -22.81 -17.71 12.66
N LEU A 469 -22.06 -17.08 13.55
CA LEU A 469 -22.00 -15.64 13.78
C LEU A 469 -20.60 -15.04 13.51
N ALA A 470 -19.56 -15.87 13.39
CA ALA A 470 -18.17 -15.42 13.36
C ALA A 470 -17.81 -14.54 12.15
N ASP A 471 -18.48 -14.72 11.00
CA ASP A 471 -18.22 -13.96 9.77
C ASP A 471 -19.02 -12.65 9.67
N PHE A 472 -19.95 -12.41 10.60
CA PHE A 472 -20.84 -11.25 10.57
C PHE A 472 -20.09 -9.97 10.98
N SER A 473 -20.39 -8.83 10.36
CA SER A 473 -19.70 -7.55 10.61
C SER A 473 -19.68 -7.14 12.08
N ALA A 474 -20.74 -7.43 12.83
CA ALA A 474 -20.82 -7.20 14.28
C ALA A 474 -19.90 -8.08 15.14
N PHE A 475 -19.30 -9.13 14.56
CA PHE A 475 -18.27 -10.00 15.14
C PHE A 475 -16.95 -9.94 14.35
N LYS A 476 -16.73 -8.84 13.62
CA LYS A 476 -15.40 -8.48 13.13
C LYS A 476 -14.50 -8.16 14.33
N ALA A 477 -13.27 -8.69 14.33
CA ALA A 477 -12.33 -8.50 15.42
C ALA A 477 -11.95 -7.01 15.58
N SER A 478 -12.03 -6.50 16.82
CA SER A 478 -11.50 -5.19 17.22
C SER A 478 -10.04 -5.29 17.69
N GLY A 479 -9.60 -6.50 18.07
CA GLY A 479 -8.23 -6.81 18.51
C GLY A 479 -7.89 -8.29 18.29
N ARG A 480 -6.59 -8.57 18.20
CA ARG A 480 -6.04 -9.92 17.98
C ARG A 480 -5.08 -10.30 19.10
N PHE A 481 -5.37 -11.39 19.79
CA PHE A 481 -4.60 -11.83 20.95
C PHE A 481 -3.81 -13.12 20.70
N GLY A 482 -2.60 -13.15 21.25
CA GLY A 482 -1.71 -14.30 21.31
C GLY A 482 -1.78 -14.94 22.71
N PRO A 483 -0.66 -15.02 23.46
CA PRO A 483 -0.66 -15.58 24.82
C PRO A 483 -1.68 -14.94 25.77
N ALA A 484 -2.03 -13.65 25.63
CA ALA A 484 -3.04 -13.03 26.48
C ALA A 484 -4.46 -13.60 26.29
N TYR A 485 -4.78 -14.24 25.16
CA TYR A 485 -6.10 -14.86 24.94
C TYR A 485 -6.39 -15.93 26.02
N GLY A 486 -5.38 -16.72 26.38
CA GLY A 486 -5.47 -17.75 27.42
C GLY A 486 -5.62 -17.21 28.85
N LYS A 487 -5.46 -15.89 29.06
CA LYS A 487 -5.66 -15.20 30.35
C LYS A 487 -7.09 -14.65 30.52
N LEU A 488 -7.90 -14.62 29.46
CA LEU A 488 -9.24 -14.04 29.49
C LEU A 488 -10.19 -14.86 30.39
N THR A 489 -10.95 -14.18 31.24
CA THR A 489 -11.97 -14.81 32.10
C THR A 489 -13.10 -15.36 31.23
N GLN A 490 -13.22 -16.69 31.12
CA GLN A 490 -14.22 -17.31 30.24
C GLN A 490 -15.62 -17.33 30.89
N GLY A 491 -16.64 -16.99 30.12
CA GLY A 491 -18.05 -17.16 30.45
C GLY A 491 -18.74 -18.20 29.56
N ASP A 492 -20.07 -18.31 29.67
CA ASP A 492 -20.88 -19.13 28.77
C ASP A 492 -20.74 -18.66 27.31
N ALA A 493 -20.71 -19.58 26.36
CA ALA A 493 -20.69 -19.24 24.94
C ALA A 493 -21.98 -18.49 24.52
N LEU A 494 -21.90 -17.66 23.47
CA LEU A 494 -23.10 -17.06 22.89
C LEU A 494 -24.01 -18.15 22.32
N SER A 495 -25.32 -17.90 22.34
CA SER A 495 -26.30 -18.76 21.66
C SER A 495 -25.97 -18.84 20.16
N ALA A 496 -25.94 -20.05 19.61
CA ALA A 496 -25.87 -20.26 18.17
C ALA A 496 -27.23 -20.02 17.47
N GLU A 497 -28.33 -20.01 18.24
CA GLU A 497 -29.68 -19.70 17.73
C GLU A 497 -29.80 -18.22 17.35
N PRO A 498 -30.31 -17.88 16.15
CA PRO A 498 -30.35 -16.51 15.65
C PRO A 498 -31.39 -15.60 16.31
N LEU A 499 -32.28 -16.17 17.13
CA LEU A 499 -33.39 -15.48 17.79
C LEU A 499 -33.14 -15.45 19.30
N VAL A 500 -32.90 -14.26 19.86
CA VAL A 500 -32.49 -14.09 21.28
C VAL A 500 -33.34 -13.06 22.03
N THR A 501 -33.41 -13.17 23.35
CA THR A 501 -34.24 -12.30 24.21
C THR A 501 -33.55 -11.97 25.53
N ASP A 502 -33.78 -10.76 26.04
CA ASP A 502 -33.41 -10.34 27.42
C ASP A 502 -34.57 -10.56 28.42
N GLY A 503 -35.66 -11.20 27.97
CA GLY A 503 -36.91 -11.38 28.72
C GLY A 503 -37.90 -10.21 28.61
N THR A 504 -37.48 -9.06 28.10
CA THR A 504 -38.27 -7.82 27.94
C THR A 504 -38.43 -7.42 26.46
N SER A 505 -37.42 -7.71 25.65
CA SER A 505 -37.33 -7.42 24.21
C SER A 505 -36.72 -8.61 23.47
N SER A 506 -37.19 -8.81 22.23
CA SER A 506 -36.76 -9.89 21.36
C SER A 506 -35.92 -9.34 20.21
N TYR A 507 -34.89 -10.09 19.82
CA TYR A 507 -33.86 -9.66 18.88
C TYR A 507 -33.55 -10.75 17.87
N VAL A 508 -33.23 -10.33 16.64
CA VAL A 508 -32.65 -11.17 15.59
C VAL A 508 -31.18 -10.79 15.48
N HIS A 509 -30.29 -11.78 15.43
CA HIS A 509 -28.91 -11.54 15.02
C HIS A 509 -28.89 -11.12 13.55
N THR A 510 -28.28 -9.98 13.25
CA THR A 510 -28.05 -9.51 11.88
C THR A 510 -26.57 -9.18 11.67
N ASP A 511 -26.13 -9.04 10.42
CA ASP A 511 -24.75 -8.65 10.11
C ASP A 511 -24.31 -7.36 10.84
N GLY A 512 -25.21 -6.37 10.91
CA GLY A 512 -25.01 -5.12 11.66
C GLY A 512 -25.33 -5.19 13.17
N GLY A 513 -25.51 -6.39 13.74
CA GLY A 513 -25.77 -6.61 15.17
C GLY A 513 -27.22 -6.99 15.50
N LEU A 514 -27.63 -6.82 16.75
CA LEU A 514 -28.96 -7.19 17.24
C LEU A 514 -30.04 -6.22 16.72
N LEU A 515 -30.93 -6.71 15.85
CA LEU A 515 -32.13 -6.00 15.40
C LEU A 515 -33.30 -6.33 16.34
N ARG A 516 -33.90 -5.32 16.99
CA ARG A 516 -35.03 -5.54 17.92
C ARG A 516 -36.37 -5.68 17.17
N VAL A 517 -37.05 -6.80 17.35
CA VAL A 517 -38.28 -7.21 16.63
C VAL A 517 -39.44 -7.59 17.57
N PRO A 518 -40.70 -7.68 17.07
CA PRO A 518 -41.79 -8.31 17.80
C PRO A 518 -41.63 -9.84 17.79
N ALA A 519 -41.71 -10.48 18.96
CA ALA A 519 -41.61 -11.94 19.09
C ALA A 519 -42.67 -12.71 18.24
N SER A 520 -43.83 -12.10 18.01
CA SER A 520 -44.91 -12.63 17.16
C SER A 520 -44.55 -12.71 15.67
N THR A 521 -43.53 -12.00 15.20
CA THR A 521 -43.13 -12.01 13.78
C THR A 521 -42.37 -13.28 13.40
N TYR A 522 -41.61 -13.88 14.35
CA TYR A 522 -40.80 -15.09 14.13
C TYR A 522 -41.34 -16.34 14.85
N GLY A 523 -42.20 -16.14 15.85
CA GLY A 523 -42.73 -17.18 16.73
C GLY A 523 -42.08 -17.11 18.12
N ALA A 524 -42.84 -16.66 19.12
CA ALA A 524 -42.29 -16.27 20.43
C ALA A 524 -41.57 -17.41 21.19
N SER A 525 -41.89 -18.67 20.90
CA SER A 525 -41.25 -19.84 21.51
C SER A 525 -39.87 -20.18 20.94
N LYS A 526 -39.39 -19.48 19.90
CA LYS A 526 -38.08 -19.71 19.27
C LYS A 526 -36.95 -18.86 19.86
N PHE A 527 -37.26 -17.88 20.71
CA PHE A 527 -36.25 -16.94 21.23
C PHE A 527 -35.54 -17.51 22.46
N VAL A 528 -34.22 -17.66 22.39
CA VAL A 528 -33.37 -18.12 23.50
C VAL A 528 -33.04 -16.95 24.43
N SER A 529 -33.14 -17.16 25.74
CA SER A 529 -32.76 -16.13 26.72
C SER A 529 -31.24 -16.00 26.81
N LEU A 530 -30.71 -14.78 26.67
CA LEU A 530 -29.31 -14.46 26.98
C LEU A 530 -29.20 -13.65 28.29
N PRO A 531 -28.07 -13.75 29.01
CA PRO A 531 -27.72 -12.81 30.07
C PRO A 531 -27.71 -11.34 29.59
N ALA A 532 -28.20 -10.44 30.43
CA ALA A 532 -28.36 -9.03 30.07
C ALA A 532 -27.03 -8.29 29.80
N GLY A 533 -25.91 -8.71 30.43
CA GLY A 533 -24.58 -8.16 30.16
C GLY A 533 -24.13 -8.38 28.71
N ILE A 534 -24.43 -9.55 28.15
CA ILE A 534 -24.13 -9.91 26.75
C ILE A 534 -24.96 -9.09 25.77
N ILE A 535 -26.28 -8.98 25.96
CA ILE A 535 -27.14 -8.10 25.14
C ILE A 535 -26.79 -6.60 25.35
N GLY A 536 -26.13 -6.28 26.47
CA GLY A 536 -25.53 -4.97 26.75
C GLY A 536 -24.38 -4.64 25.80
N SER A 537 -23.43 -5.57 25.63
CA SER A 537 -22.18 -5.39 24.87
C SER A 537 -22.30 -5.64 23.36
N LEU A 538 -23.28 -6.43 22.92
CA LEU A 538 -23.54 -6.65 21.49
C LEU A 538 -24.05 -5.38 20.78
N GLY A 539 -23.51 -5.09 19.60
CA GLY A 539 -23.93 -3.98 18.73
C GLY A 539 -25.41 -4.03 18.35
N LYS A 540 -26.06 -2.88 18.18
CA LYS A 540 -27.53 -2.75 18.08
C LYS A 540 -27.95 -2.17 16.73
N ASN A 541 -28.61 -2.97 15.90
CA ASN A 541 -29.08 -2.60 14.56
C ASN A 541 -30.49 -1.98 14.57
N GLY A 542 -30.77 -1.12 15.55
CA GLY A 542 -32.07 -0.45 15.71
C GLY A 542 -33.23 -1.38 16.08
N SER A 543 -34.44 -1.00 15.69
CA SER A 543 -35.68 -1.77 15.94
C SER A 543 -36.68 -1.58 14.81
N VAL A 544 -37.36 -2.66 14.41
CA VAL A 544 -38.45 -2.66 13.44
C VAL A 544 -39.74 -3.14 14.14
N PRO A 545 -40.79 -2.31 14.23
CA PRO A 545 -41.99 -2.64 15.02
C PRO A 545 -43.01 -3.55 14.28
N GLY A 546 -42.72 -3.96 13.04
CA GLY A 546 -43.66 -4.66 12.17
C GLY A 546 -42.96 -5.43 11.05
N ALA A 547 -43.52 -5.36 9.83
CA ALA A 547 -42.99 -6.05 8.65
C ALA A 547 -41.62 -5.48 8.23
N HIS A 548 -40.68 -6.36 7.88
CA HIS A 548 -39.32 -6.01 7.46
C HIS A 548 -38.72 -7.12 6.58
N PHE A 549 -37.74 -6.76 5.75
CA PHE A 549 -37.06 -7.71 4.87
C PHE A 549 -35.82 -8.28 5.53
N VAL A 550 -35.65 -9.61 5.44
CA VAL A 550 -34.42 -10.30 5.81
C VAL A 550 -33.92 -11.18 4.67
N GLN A 551 -32.63 -11.50 4.69
CA GLN A 551 -31.99 -12.41 3.76
C GLN A 551 -31.07 -13.32 4.56
N GLU A 552 -31.24 -14.64 4.47
CA GLU A 552 -30.35 -15.56 5.17
C GLU A 552 -28.96 -15.58 4.52
N SER A 553 -27.91 -15.64 5.34
CA SER A 553 -26.53 -15.69 4.83
C SER A 553 -26.32 -16.88 3.89
N GLY A 554 -25.82 -16.60 2.69
CA GLY A 554 -25.68 -17.58 1.60
C GLY A 554 -26.99 -17.94 0.86
N SER A 555 -28.05 -17.13 0.97
CA SER A 555 -29.30 -17.29 0.23
C SER A 555 -29.57 -16.11 -0.70
N ASP A 556 -29.96 -16.37 -1.94
CA ASP A 556 -30.41 -15.34 -2.90
C ASP A 556 -31.85 -14.87 -2.65
N THR A 557 -32.60 -15.52 -1.75
CA THR A 557 -34.02 -15.25 -1.52
C THR A 557 -34.24 -14.21 -0.43
N ILE A 558 -34.80 -13.06 -0.81
CA ILE A 558 -35.19 -11.99 0.11
C ILE A 558 -36.57 -12.32 0.67
N ASN A 559 -36.75 -12.16 1.99
CA ASN A 559 -37.95 -12.57 2.71
C ASN A 559 -38.57 -11.39 3.47
N LEU A 560 -39.80 -10.99 3.12
CA LEU A 560 -40.60 -10.07 3.94
C LEU A 560 -41.27 -10.86 5.07
N VAL A 561 -40.76 -10.72 6.30
CA VAL A 561 -41.32 -11.41 7.47
C VAL A 561 -42.40 -10.54 8.10
N VAL A 562 -43.62 -11.10 8.27
CA VAL A 562 -44.77 -10.35 8.78
C VAL A 562 -45.78 -11.27 9.48
N GLY A 563 -46.03 -11.00 10.77
CA GLY A 563 -47.13 -11.61 11.51
C GLY A 563 -47.04 -13.13 11.78
N GLY A 564 -45.89 -13.74 11.52
CA GLY A 564 -45.68 -15.20 11.64
C GLY A 564 -45.63 -15.94 10.30
N GLU A 565 -45.86 -15.24 9.17
CA GLU A 565 -45.64 -15.72 7.81
C GLU A 565 -44.46 -14.96 7.16
N ARG A 566 -43.92 -15.51 6.07
CA ARG A 566 -42.93 -14.84 5.20
C ARG A 566 -43.41 -14.77 3.75
N VAL A 567 -43.06 -13.71 3.03
CA VAL A 567 -43.25 -13.63 1.57
C VAL A 567 -41.89 -13.59 0.90
N GLU A 568 -41.65 -14.50 -0.04
CA GLU A 568 -40.38 -14.70 -0.72
C GLU A 568 -40.28 -13.88 -2.02
N PHE A 569 -39.13 -13.26 -2.25
CA PHE A 569 -38.81 -12.42 -3.40
C PHE A 569 -37.50 -12.90 -4.03
N SER A 570 -37.56 -13.19 -5.34
CA SER A 570 -36.40 -13.61 -6.14
C SER A 570 -35.58 -12.44 -6.72
N SER A 571 -35.96 -11.19 -6.43
CA SER A 571 -35.17 -10.01 -6.80
C SER A 571 -35.30 -8.90 -5.76
N LYS A 572 -34.23 -8.11 -5.62
CA LYS A 572 -34.21 -6.92 -4.77
C LYS A 572 -35.19 -5.84 -5.26
N SER A 573 -35.37 -5.71 -6.58
CA SER A 573 -36.34 -4.78 -7.17
C SER A 573 -37.78 -5.09 -6.80
N ASP A 574 -38.16 -6.37 -6.71
CA ASP A 574 -39.52 -6.75 -6.31
C ASP A 574 -39.75 -6.50 -4.81
N ALA A 575 -38.73 -6.74 -3.99
CA ALA A 575 -38.75 -6.41 -2.57
C ALA A 575 -38.83 -4.88 -2.33
N GLU A 576 -38.07 -4.08 -3.08
CA GLU A 576 -38.11 -2.61 -3.02
C GLU A 576 -39.46 -2.03 -3.52
N ALA A 577 -40.06 -2.63 -4.54
CA ALA A 577 -41.40 -2.27 -5.01
C ALA A 577 -42.47 -2.60 -3.97
N GLU A 578 -42.41 -3.76 -3.32
CA GLU A 578 -43.32 -4.13 -2.24
C GLU A 578 -43.09 -3.28 -0.98
N ALA A 579 -41.83 -2.92 -0.66
CA ALA A 579 -41.50 -1.99 0.43
C ALA A 579 -42.18 -0.64 0.24
N THR A 580 -42.04 -0.09 -0.98
CA THR A 580 -42.66 1.18 -1.41
C THR A 580 -44.18 1.11 -1.31
N LYS A 581 -44.78 0.04 -1.84
CA LYS A 581 -46.22 -0.23 -1.78
C LYS A 581 -46.76 -0.40 -0.34
N ARG A 582 -45.91 -0.81 0.60
CA ARG A 582 -46.28 -1.01 2.02
C ARG A 582 -45.90 0.12 2.96
N GLY A 583 -45.25 1.19 2.48
CA GLY A 583 -44.75 2.28 3.32
C GLY A 583 -43.71 1.85 4.37
N ILE A 584 -43.00 0.74 4.15
CA ILE A 584 -41.98 0.20 5.06
C ILE A 584 -40.57 0.43 4.51
N SER A 585 -39.55 0.28 5.37
CA SER A 585 -38.16 0.37 4.90
C SER A 585 -37.83 -0.75 3.92
N SER A 586 -37.11 -0.41 2.86
CA SER A 586 -36.47 -1.35 1.93
C SER A 586 -35.15 -1.92 2.45
N THR A 587 -34.76 -1.63 3.70
CA THR A 587 -33.61 -2.27 4.35
C THR A 587 -33.82 -3.78 4.41
N ILE A 588 -32.96 -4.51 3.71
CA ILE A 588 -32.81 -5.96 3.80
C ILE A 588 -31.75 -6.23 4.86
N TYR A 589 -32.13 -6.95 5.92
CA TYR A 589 -31.20 -7.34 6.99
C TYR A 589 -30.63 -8.74 6.71
N THR A 590 -29.32 -8.86 6.55
CA THR A 590 -28.66 -10.17 6.47
C THR A 590 -28.70 -10.85 7.85
N VAL A 591 -29.22 -12.08 7.93
CA VAL A 591 -29.42 -12.87 9.16
C VAL A 591 -28.75 -14.25 9.05
N PRO A 592 -28.45 -14.96 10.15
CA PRO A 592 -27.90 -16.31 10.08
C PRO A 592 -28.85 -17.28 9.38
N LYS A 593 -28.29 -18.33 8.78
CA LYS A 593 -29.06 -19.39 8.14
C LYS A 593 -29.89 -20.16 9.18
N GLY A 594 -31.16 -20.42 8.89
CA GLY A 594 -32.13 -21.03 9.81
C GLY A 594 -32.93 -20.03 10.66
N THR A 595 -32.71 -18.71 10.49
CA THR A 595 -33.53 -17.67 11.14
C THR A 595 -35.00 -17.77 10.71
N LEU A 596 -35.27 -18.27 9.50
CA LEU A 596 -36.60 -18.42 8.93
C LEU A 596 -37.19 -19.83 9.09
N ASP A 597 -36.53 -20.73 9.82
CA ASP A 597 -37.01 -22.10 9.99
C ASP A 597 -38.33 -22.15 10.75
N GLY A 598 -39.30 -22.91 10.20
CA GLY A 598 -40.66 -22.96 10.73
C GLY A 598 -41.39 -21.61 10.71
N ILE A 599 -41.13 -20.75 9.72
CA ILE A 599 -41.98 -19.62 9.34
C ILE A 599 -42.58 -19.96 7.98
N ASP A 600 -43.90 -20.07 7.91
CA ASP A 600 -44.60 -20.53 6.71
C ASP A 600 -44.57 -19.47 5.59
N THR A 601 -44.34 -19.92 4.35
CA THR A 601 -44.39 -19.04 3.17
C THR A 601 -45.84 -18.72 2.82
N GLY A 602 -46.23 -17.45 3.01
CA GLY A 602 -47.58 -16.94 2.82
C GLY A 602 -48.03 -16.92 1.36
N ASN A 603 -49.34 -16.85 1.13
CA ASN A 603 -49.97 -17.03 -0.18
C ASN A 603 -49.83 -15.84 -1.17
N GLY A 604 -48.91 -14.91 -0.92
CA GLY A 604 -48.66 -13.73 -1.75
C GLY A 604 -49.71 -12.62 -1.66
N ILE A 605 -50.77 -12.75 -0.84
CA ILE A 605 -51.76 -11.68 -0.63
C ILE A 605 -51.19 -10.64 0.34
N THR A 606 -51.24 -9.38 -0.06
CA THR A 606 -50.49 -8.29 0.60
C THR A 606 -51.39 -7.42 1.45
N ASN A 607 -50.88 -6.88 2.56
CA ASN A 607 -51.59 -5.84 3.33
C ASN A 607 -52.00 -4.68 2.39
N GLY A 608 -53.23 -4.16 2.53
CA GLY A 608 -53.80 -3.20 1.59
C GLY A 608 -54.45 -3.79 0.33
N ALA A 609 -54.37 -5.12 0.09
CA ALA A 609 -55.05 -5.74 -1.04
C ALA A 609 -56.57 -5.76 -0.85
N LEU A 610 -57.30 -5.39 -1.91
CA LEU A 610 -58.76 -5.53 -1.96
C LEU A 610 -59.14 -7.00 -2.22
N ILE A 611 -60.08 -7.52 -1.43
CA ILE A 611 -60.45 -8.94 -1.34
C ILE A 611 -61.98 -9.09 -1.37
N LYS A 612 -62.47 -10.18 -1.96
CA LYS A 612 -63.84 -10.67 -1.73
C LYS A 612 -63.95 -12.20 -1.66
N SER A 613 -65.05 -12.67 -1.06
CA SER A 613 -65.47 -14.07 -1.07
C SER A 613 -66.06 -14.46 -2.44
N PRO A 614 -66.03 -15.75 -2.85
CA PRO A 614 -66.66 -16.18 -4.09
C PRO A 614 -68.20 -16.17 -4.01
N ASN A 615 -68.76 -15.99 -2.81
CA ASN A 615 -70.20 -16.01 -2.52
C ASN A 615 -70.76 -14.62 -2.15
N SER A 616 -69.96 -13.56 -2.20
CA SER A 616 -70.37 -12.20 -1.80
C SER A 616 -69.59 -11.11 -2.52
N ASP A 617 -70.30 -10.12 -3.06
CA ASP A 617 -69.72 -8.91 -3.62
C ASP A 617 -69.35 -7.85 -2.57
N THR A 618 -69.38 -8.21 -1.28
CA THR A 618 -68.86 -7.32 -0.23
C THR A 618 -67.34 -7.23 -0.33
N LEU A 619 -66.83 -6.01 -0.48
CA LEU A 619 -65.40 -5.71 -0.55
C LEU A 619 -64.79 -5.58 0.86
N TYR A 620 -63.58 -6.09 1.01
CA TYR A 620 -62.75 -5.95 2.19
C TYR A 620 -61.33 -5.57 1.77
N VAL A 621 -60.62 -4.81 2.59
CA VAL A 621 -59.18 -4.63 2.48
C VAL A 621 -58.48 -5.49 3.53
N LEU A 622 -57.34 -6.10 3.18
CA LEU A 622 -56.50 -6.80 4.15
C LEU A 622 -55.83 -5.77 5.08
N ASP A 623 -56.07 -5.92 6.38
CA ASP A 623 -55.69 -5.00 7.46
C ASP A 623 -54.90 -5.80 8.50
N GLY A 624 -53.60 -5.96 8.23
CA GLY A 624 -52.74 -6.91 8.92
C GLY A 624 -53.29 -8.33 8.82
N ALA A 625 -53.65 -8.91 9.97
CA ALA A 625 -54.27 -10.23 10.07
C ALA A 625 -55.82 -10.22 10.04
N HIS A 626 -56.45 -9.10 9.67
CA HIS A 626 -57.91 -8.93 9.66
C HIS A 626 -58.43 -8.50 8.29
N LEU A 627 -59.72 -8.71 8.03
CA LEU A 627 -60.44 -8.08 6.92
C LEU A 627 -61.22 -6.87 7.43
N THR A 628 -60.92 -5.68 6.90
CA THR A 628 -61.67 -4.45 7.16
C THR A 628 -62.59 -4.17 5.99
N LYS A 629 -63.90 -4.06 6.22
CA LYS A 629 -64.89 -3.89 5.14
C LYS A 629 -64.75 -2.51 4.48
N VAL A 630 -64.86 -2.44 3.16
CA VAL A 630 -64.92 -1.19 2.38
C VAL A 630 -66.35 -0.99 1.86
N ALA A 631 -66.87 0.25 1.90
CA ALA A 631 -68.27 0.52 1.55
C ALA A 631 -68.61 0.38 0.05
N SER A 632 -67.68 0.71 -0.85
CA SER A 632 -67.87 0.57 -2.30
C SER A 632 -66.54 0.44 -3.05
N SER A 633 -66.62 0.15 -4.35
CA SER A 633 -65.49 0.10 -5.29
C SER A 633 -64.79 1.45 -5.43
N GLU A 634 -65.57 2.52 -5.53
CA GLU A 634 -65.06 3.88 -5.74
C GLU A 634 -64.27 4.35 -4.52
N LEU A 635 -64.73 3.97 -3.31
CA LEU A 635 -64.02 4.25 -2.08
C LEU A 635 -62.74 3.40 -1.92
N ALA A 636 -62.68 2.20 -2.51
CA ALA A 636 -61.44 1.41 -2.58
C ALA A 636 -60.44 2.03 -3.58
N GLU A 637 -60.93 2.57 -4.69
CA GLU A 637 -60.13 3.31 -5.67
C GLU A 637 -59.56 4.61 -5.07
N ASP A 638 -60.38 5.43 -4.39
CA ASP A 638 -59.95 6.69 -3.74
C ASP A 638 -58.83 6.47 -2.70
N TYR A 639 -58.88 5.37 -1.95
CA TYR A 639 -57.85 4.98 -0.97
C TYR A 639 -56.62 4.29 -1.58
N GLY A 640 -56.57 4.08 -2.90
CA GLY A 640 -55.46 3.43 -3.58
C GLY A 640 -55.41 1.89 -3.43
N PHE A 641 -56.43 1.25 -2.84
CA PHE A 641 -56.55 -0.22 -2.77
C PHE A 641 -56.92 -0.84 -4.12
N GLY A 642 -57.33 -0.01 -5.10
CA GLY A 642 -57.64 -0.39 -6.47
C GLY A 642 -59.08 -0.87 -6.68
N SER A 643 -59.43 -1.10 -7.95
CA SER A 643 -60.81 -1.43 -8.40
C SER A 643 -61.13 -2.92 -8.46
N SER A 644 -60.10 -3.78 -8.45
CA SER A 644 -60.18 -5.17 -8.87
C SER A 644 -59.88 -6.13 -7.70
N PRO A 645 -60.90 -6.63 -6.98
CA PRO A 645 -60.70 -7.44 -5.79
C PRO A 645 -60.19 -8.85 -6.10
N TYR A 646 -59.20 -9.30 -5.33
CA TYR A 646 -58.78 -10.70 -5.30
C TYR A 646 -59.91 -11.59 -4.77
N VAL A 647 -60.37 -12.54 -5.59
CA VAL A 647 -61.36 -13.55 -5.17
C VAL A 647 -60.64 -14.72 -4.53
N ILE A 648 -60.62 -14.76 -3.19
CA ILE A 648 -60.02 -15.85 -2.42
C ILE A 648 -61.00 -17.03 -2.28
N THR A 649 -60.55 -18.19 -1.80
CA THR A 649 -61.48 -19.30 -1.54
C THR A 649 -62.36 -19.00 -0.31
N GLN A 650 -63.57 -19.57 -0.24
CA GLN A 650 -64.42 -19.41 0.96
C GLN A 650 -63.71 -19.92 2.23
N ALA A 651 -63.01 -21.05 2.14
CA ALA A 651 -62.25 -21.62 3.26
C ALA A 651 -61.00 -20.80 3.65
N SER A 652 -60.53 -19.90 2.77
CA SER A 652 -59.52 -18.89 3.09
C SER A 652 -60.17 -17.68 3.78
N PHE A 653 -61.31 -17.22 3.25
CA PHE A 653 -62.08 -16.10 3.80
C PHE A 653 -62.54 -16.38 5.24
N ASP A 654 -63.11 -17.56 5.51
CA ASP A 654 -63.63 -17.96 6.82
C ASP A 654 -62.55 -18.10 7.92
N ARG A 655 -61.26 -17.99 7.56
CA ARG A 655 -60.12 -18.04 8.50
C ARG A 655 -59.60 -16.66 8.93
N ILE A 656 -59.93 -15.59 8.20
CA ILE A 656 -59.42 -14.24 8.48
C ILE A 656 -60.50 -13.47 9.27
N PRO A 657 -60.25 -13.06 10.52
CA PRO A 657 -61.22 -12.31 11.30
C PRO A 657 -61.62 -11.00 10.63
N VAL A 658 -62.92 -10.74 10.50
CA VAL A 658 -63.46 -9.46 10.02
C VAL A 658 -63.48 -8.47 11.18
N ARG A 659 -63.06 -7.22 10.98
CA ARG A 659 -63.22 -6.15 11.99
C ARG A 659 -64.68 -5.65 12.03
N ASP A 660 -65.14 -5.26 13.22
CA ASP A 660 -66.43 -4.55 13.38
C ASP A 660 -66.43 -3.15 12.72
N THR A 661 -65.24 -2.58 12.49
CA THR A 661 -65.04 -1.29 11.81
C THR A 661 -65.04 -1.45 10.29
N ALA A 662 -65.65 -0.50 9.58
CA ALA A 662 -65.67 -0.44 8.12
C ALA A 662 -65.25 0.95 7.62
N ILE A 663 -64.63 1.00 6.44
CA ILE A 663 -64.25 2.24 5.74
C ILE A 663 -65.47 2.70 4.96
N THR A 664 -66.07 3.81 5.39
CA THR A 664 -67.33 4.36 4.85
C THR A 664 -67.23 5.82 4.41
N THR A 665 -66.06 6.45 4.57
CA THR A 665 -65.79 7.88 4.36
C THR A 665 -64.47 8.07 3.62
N ASN A 666 -64.37 9.05 2.73
CA ASN A 666 -63.10 9.44 2.11
C ASN A 666 -62.12 10.03 3.13
N GLN A 667 -62.62 10.67 4.19
CA GLN A 667 -61.79 11.18 5.26
C GLN A 667 -61.53 10.14 6.35
N PHE A 668 -60.32 10.16 6.92
CA PHE A 668 -59.87 9.23 7.96
C PHE A 668 -58.76 9.83 8.83
N ARG A 669 -58.47 9.14 9.95
CA ARG A 669 -57.39 9.47 10.88
C ARG A 669 -56.38 8.33 11.00
N CYS A 670 -55.10 8.72 11.07
CA CYS A 670 -53.95 7.83 11.24
C CYS A 670 -53.12 8.29 12.44
N GLY A 671 -53.37 7.68 13.59
CA GLY A 671 -52.94 8.24 14.87
C GLY A 671 -53.57 9.63 15.08
N ASP A 672 -52.73 10.61 15.38
CA ASP A 672 -53.15 11.99 15.60
C ASP A 672 -53.36 12.81 14.31
N ASP A 673 -52.98 12.28 13.14
CA ASP A 673 -53.04 12.97 11.85
C ASP A 673 -54.34 12.70 11.06
N ALA A 674 -54.91 13.74 10.45
CA ALA A 674 -56.12 13.68 9.62
C ALA A 674 -55.82 13.75 8.11
N TYR A 675 -56.58 12.98 7.32
CA TYR A 675 -56.39 12.79 5.88
C TYR A 675 -57.70 12.74 5.08
N VAL A 676 -57.63 13.06 3.79
CA VAL A 676 -58.67 12.73 2.79
C VAL A 676 -58.06 11.85 1.70
N ALA A 677 -58.65 10.69 1.44
CA ALA A 677 -58.38 9.83 0.29
C ALA A 677 -59.19 10.28 -0.92
N THR A 678 -58.52 10.56 -2.04
CA THR A 678 -59.13 11.00 -3.31
C THR A 678 -58.20 10.70 -4.49
N GLU A 679 -58.75 10.26 -5.63
CA GLU A 679 -58.00 9.96 -6.87
C GLU A 679 -56.86 8.92 -6.69
N GLY A 680 -56.88 8.13 -5.60
CA GLY A 680 -55.90 7.07 -5.29
C GLY A 680 -54.83 7.45 -4.26
N GLU A 681 -54.85 8.68 -3.74
CA GLU A 681 -53.85 9.19 -2.79
C GLU A 681 -54.51 9.88 -1.58
N ALA A 682 -53.81 9.85 -0.44
CA ALA A 682 -54.19 10.53 0.78
C ALA A 682 -53.49 11.89 0.93
N TYR A 683 -54.30 12.92 1.14
CA TYR A 683 -53.90 14.31 1.33
C TYR A 683 -54.01 14.68 2.81
N LYS A 684 -52.89 15.06 3.45
CA LYS A 684 -52.84 15.38 4.89
C LYS A 684 -53.37 16.78 5.18
N LEU A 685 -54.23 16.93 6.20
CA LEU A 685 -54.63 18.24 6.72
C LEU A 685 -53.62 18.77 7.75
N THR A 686 -53.53 20.09 7.89
CA THR A 686 -52.98 20.71 9.11
C THR A 686 -54.09 20.85 10.17
N PRO A 687 -53.78 21.03 11.47
CA PRO A 687 -54.81 21.18 12.50
C PRO A 687 -55.75 22.37 12.27
N GLU A 688 -55.24 23.46 11.69
CA GLU A 688 -56.02 24.64 11.32
C GLU A 688 -57.00 24.31 10.18
N LEU A 689 -56.57 23.49 9.22
CA LEU A 689 -57.39 23.07 8.10
C LEU A 689 -58.42 22.00 8.53
N GLU A 690 -58.07 21.07 9.41
CA GLU A 690 -59.01 20.12 10.01
C GLU A 690 -60.16 20.87 10.71
N ALA A 691 -59.82 21.91 11.49
CA ALA A 691 -60.81 22.80 12.10
C ALA A 691 -61.64 23.59 11.07
N ALA A 692 -61.04 24.06 9.98
CA ALA A 692 -61.75 24.78 8.92
C ALA A 692 -62.71 23.89 8.11
N TYR A 693 -62.42 22.59 7.98
CA TYR A 693 -63.29 21.61 7.32
C TYR A 693 -64.48 21.20 8.19
N GLY A 694 -64.33 21.14 9.52
CA GLY A 694 -65.45 21.01 10.46
C GLY A 694 -66.22 19.69 10.42
N ILE A 695 -65.58 18.59 10.00
CA ILE A 695 -66.16 17.24 9.88
C ILE A 695 -65.40 16.22 10.72
N ASP A 696 -66.04 15.10 11.07
CA ASP A 696 -65.40 14.00 11.80
C ASP A 696 -64.50 13.16 10.87
N PHE A 697 -63.36 12.71 11.40
CA PHE A 697 -62.38 11.85 10.73
C PHE A 697 -62.27 10.48 11.45
N PRO A 698 -62.91 9.41 10.95
CA PRO A 698 -62.83 8.09 11.56
C PRO A 698 -61.40 7.50 11.54
N GLY A 699 -60.95 6.94 12.66
CA GLY A 699 -59.63 6.31 12.74
C GLY A 699 -59.59 4.95 12.02
N ILE A 700 -58.54 4.70 11.22
CA ILE A 700 -58.20 3.38 10.68
C ILE A 700 -57.02 2.76 11.45
N SER A 701 -56.69 1.49 11.19
CA SER A 701 -55.59 0.81 11.88
C SER A 701 -54.22 1.36 11.46
N ALA A 702 -53.23 1.29 12.34
CA ALA A 702 -51.84 1.62 12.00
C ALA A 702 -51.27 0.73 10.87
N GLN A 703 -51.75 -0.52 10.76
CA GLN A 703 -51.40 -1.42 9.68
C GLN A 703 -51.95 -0.95 8.33
N LEU A 704 -53.16 -0.36 8.30
CA LEU A 704 -53.75 0.16 7.08
C LEU A 704 -53.19 1.54 6.72
N CYS A 705 -52.87 2.38 7.71
CA CYS A 705 -52.21 3.67 7.52
C CYS A 705 -50.90 3.59 6.73
N GLY A 706 -50.12 2.50 6.89
CA GLY A 706 -48.87 2.31 6.15
C GLY A 706 -49.05 2.01 4.66
N VAL A 707 -50.25 1.58 4.21
CA VAL A 707 -50.49 1.07 2.85
C VAL A 707 -51.49 1.90 2.04
N VAL A 708 -51.98 3.02 2.58
CA VAL A 708 -52.69 4.04 1.80
C VAL A 708 -51.63 4.95 1.16
N PRO A 709 -51.58 5.11 -0.17
CA PRO A 709 -50.60 5.98 -0.83
C PRO A 709 -50.72 7.43 -0.35
N ASN A 710 -49.59 8.10 -0.11
CA ASN A 710 -49.57 9.49 0.37
C ASN A 710 -49.15 10.41 -0.79
N ALA A 711 -49.97 11.44 -1.08
CA ALA A 711 -49.75 12.37 -2.20
C ALA A 711 -48.45 13.21 -2.08
N GLY A 712 -47.83 13.25 -0.89
CA GLY A 712 -46.72 14.16 -0.59
C GLY A 712 -47.12 15.64 -0.55
N ALA A 713 -48.40 15.94 -0.78
CA ALA A 713 -49.03 17.24 -0.70
C ALA A 713 -50.02 17.28 0.45
N SER A 714 -50.12 18.44 1.11
CA SER A 714 -51.22 18.70 2.02
C SER A 714 -52.53 18.90 1.26
N MET A 715 -53.63 18.61 1.93
CA MET A 715 -54.95 19.12 1.57
C MET A 715 -54.93 20.67 1.60
N THR A 716 -55.84 21.32 0.87
CA THR A 716 -55.94 22.79 0.83
C THR A 716 -57.33 23.27 1.22
N GLU A 717 -57.48 24.56 1.44
CA GLU A 717 -58.77 25.24 1.61
C GLU A 717 -59.58 25.35 0.30
N PHE A 718 -59.05 24.88 -0.84
CA PHE A 718 -59.71 24.94 -2.14
C PHE A 718 -60.02 23.55 -2.70
N ILE A 719 -61.29 23.15 -2.66
CA ILE A 719 -61.74 21.87 -3.23
C ILE A 719 -62.52 22.04 -4.52
N LYS A 720 -62.46 21.03 -5.38
CA LYS A 720 -63.29 20.88 -6.58
C LYS A 720 -64.20 19.67 -6.45
N ASP A 721 -65.51 19.88 -6.48
CA ASP A 721 -66.49 18.78 -6.40
C ASP A 721 -66.62 18.00 -7.73
N GLY A 722 -67.31 16.86 -7.69
CA GLY A 722 -67.62 16.06 -8.88
C GLY A 722 -68.59 16.74 -9.88
N SER A 723 -69.14 17.92 -9.57
CA SER A 723 -69.83 18.77 -10.54
C SER A 723 -68.90 19.75 -11.26
N GLY A 724 -67.61 19.77 -10.91
CA GLY A 724 -66.57 20.63 -11.46
C GLY A 724 -66.53 22.03 -10.86
N LYS A 725 -67.30 22.30 -9.80
CA LYS A 725 -67.32 23.59 -9.09
C LYS A 725 -66.19 23.65 -8.08
N ILE A 726 -65.64 24.85 -7.87
CA ILE A 726 -64.57 25.09 -6.91
C ILE A 726 -65.09 25.91 -5.73
N PHE A 727 -64.73 25.50 -4.53
CA PHE A 727 -65.18 26.07 -3.26
C PHE A 727 -63.97 26.49 -2.42
N LEU A 728 -64.11 27.57 -1.66
CA LEU A 728 -63.29 27.84 -0.48
C LEU A 728 -63.90 27.11 0.71
N ILE A 729 -63.07 26.51 1.56
CA ILE A 729 -63.45 25.92 2.85
C ILE A 729 -63.05 26.87 3.97
N THR A 730 -64.02 27.30 4.79
CA THR A 730 -63.81 28.14 5.97
C THR A 730 -64.90 27.87 7.00
N ASP A 731 -64.55 27.84 8.28
CA ASP A 731 -65.51 27.78 9.40
C ASP A 731 -66.54 26.62 9.34
N GLY A 732 -66.18 25.49 8.70
CA GLY A 732 -67.07 24.34 8.47
C GLY A 732 -67.98 24.46 7.23
N GLU A 733 -67.87 25.53 6.44
CA GLU A 733 -68.64 25.76 5.22
C GLU A 733 -67.79 25.61 3.94
N LYS A 734 -68.37 24.95 2.93
CA LYS A 734 -67.94 25.06 1.52
C LYS A 734 -68.64 26.23 0.83
N GLN A 735 -67.88 27.22 0.40
CA GLN A 735 -68.38 28.45 -0.23
C GLN A 735 -67.97 28.52 -1.70
N HIS A 736 -68.95 28.38 -2.61
CA HIS A 736 -68.70 28.30 -4.05
C HIS A 736 -68.11 29.61 -4.62
N ILE A 737 -67.00 29.52 -5.35
CA ILE A 737 -66.31 30.68 -5.93
C ILE A 737 -66.89 30.98 -7.32
N SER A 738 -67.67 32.05 -7.45
CA SER A 738 -68.61 32.22 -8.57
C SER A 738 -68.01 32.62 -9.93
N SER A 739 -66.69 32.76 -10.07
CA SER A 739 -66.07 33.09 -11.37
C SER A 739 -64.58 32.72 -11.46
N PRO A 740 -64.04 32.45 -12.67
CA PRO A 740 -62.61 32.21 -12.86
C PRO A 740 -61.71 33.38 -12.45
N LYS A 741 -62.21 34.62 -12.52
CA LYS A 741 -61.47 35.79 -12.03
C LYS A 741 -61.22 35.68 -10.52
N LEU A 742 -62.25 35.29 -9.76
CA LEU A 742 -62.14 35.13 -8.31
C LEU A 742 -61.17 34.00 -7.95
N LEU A 743 -61.08 32.92 -8.73
CA LEU A 743 -60.10 31.85 -8.48
C LEU A 743 -58.64 32.34 -8.57
N VAL A 744 -58.35 33.32 -9.45
CA VAL A 744 -57.04 33.99 -9.51
C VAL A 744 -56.86 34.93 -8.32
N GLU A 745 -57.88 35.73 -7.99
CA GLU A 745 -57.84 36.66 -6.85
C GLU A 745 -57.71 35.95 -5.49
N PHE A 746 -58.27 34.74 -5.35
CA PHE A 746 -58.15 33.85 -4.18
C PHE A 746 -56.85 33.02 -4.17
N GLY A 747 -55.99 33.08 -5.19
CA GLY A 747 -54.76 32.26 -5.26
C GLY A 747 -54.99 30.75 -5.44
N ALA A 748 -56.21 30.32 -5.76
CA ALA A 748 -56.60 28.91 -5.89
C ALA A 748 -55.99 28.21 -7.13
N VAL A 749 -55.50 28.96 -8.12
CA VAL A 749 -54.98 28.40 -9.38
C VAL A 749 -53.72 27.56 -9.13
N GLY A 750 -53.86 26.24 -9.26
CA GLY A 750 -52.80 25.26 -8.97
C GLY A 750 -52.79 24.71 -7.54
N ASN A 751 -53.68 25.21 -6.68
CA ASN A 751 -53.82 24.83 -5.26
C ASN A 751 -55.19 24.17 -4.96
N VAL A 752 -55.87 23.65 -5.99
CA VAL A 752 -57.20 23.04 -5.90
C VAL A 752 -57.08 21.52 -5.94
N ILE A 753 -57.67 20.84 -4.94
CA ILE A 753 -57.75 19.37 -4.88
C ILE A 753 -59.11 18.90 -5.43
N SER A 754 -59.10 17.91 -6.34
CA SER A 754 -60.31 17.19 -6.74
C SER A 754 -60.81 16.33 -5.58
N VAL A 755 -62.12 16.33 -5.31
CA VAL A 755 -62.72 15.46 -4.29
C VAL A 755 -64.04 14.84 -4.76
N PRO A 756 -64.39 13.62 -4.31
CA PRO A 756 -65.68 13.03 -4.59
C PRO A 756 -66.83 13.87 -4.05
N THR A 757 -67.97 13.87 -4.75
CA THR A 757 -69.18 14.57 -4.31
C THR A 757 -69.65 14.08 -2.94
N ALA A 758 -69.49 12.79 -2.63
CA ALA A 758 -69.83 12.20 -1.33
C ALA A 758 -68.96 12.70 -0.16
N PHE A 759 -67.73 13.12 -0.43
CA PHE A 759 -66.91 13.85 0.54
C PHE A 759 -67.38 15.30 0.65
N ALA A 760 -67.47 16.01 -0.48
CA ALA A 760 -67.82 17.42 -0.51
C ALA A 760 -69.19 17.70 0.14
N ASP A 761 -70.19 16.83 -0.01
CA ASP A 761 -71.54 17.00 0.54
C ASP A 761 -71.66 16.73 2.05
N GLN A 762 -70.60 16.27 2.72
CA GLN A 762 -70.53 16.28 4.19
C GLN A 762 -70.24 17.68 4.76
N ILE A 763 -69.65 18.58 3.96
CA ILE A 763 -69.33 19.97 4.36
C ILE A 763 -70.54 20.86 4.09
N ALA A 764 -70.92 21.70 5.07
CA ALA A 764 -72.10 22.56 4.97
C ALA A 764 -71.97 23.55 3.80
N THR A 765 -73.03 23.74 3.00
CA THR A 765 -72.94 24.68 1.85
C THR A 765 -73.22 26.11 2.30
N GLY A 766 -72.15 26.90 2.35
CA GLY A 766 -72.18 28.30 2.75
C GLY A 766 -72.60 29.29 1.65
N ALA A 767 -72.46 30.57 1.94
CA ALA A 767 -72.80 31.64 0.99
C ALA A 767 -71.87 31.64 -0.24
N GLN A 768 -72.42 31.90 -1.43
CA GLN A 768 -71.63 31.94 -2.67
C GLN A 768 -70.72 33.18 -2.71
N LEU A 769 -69.42 32.96 -2.86
CA LEU A 769 -68.40 34.00 -2.98
C LEU A 769 -68.45 34.65 -4.36
N THR A 770 -68.96 35.88 -4.39
CA THR A 770 -69.10 36.74 -5.59
C THR A 770 -68.11 37.90 -5.62
N LYS A 771 -67.29 38.03 -4.56
CA LYS A 771 -66.19 38.99 -4.36
C LYS A 771 -65.25 38.44 -3.28
N LEU A 772 -64.04 38.99 -3.18
CA LEU A 772 -63.15 38.77 -2.03
C LEU A 772 -63.81 39.25 -0.71
N PRO A 773 -63.61 38.53 0.42
CA PRO A 773 -63.88 39.03 1.77
C PRO A 773 -63.01 40.26 2.11
N ALA A 774 -63.45 41.07 3.07
CA ALA A 774 -62.62 42.15 3.61
C ALA A 774 -61.52 41.59 4.50
N GLY A 775 -60.29 42.09 4.37
CA GLY A 775 -59.10 41.57 5.06
C GLY A 775 -58.47 40.32 4.42
N TRP A 776 -59.05 39.77 3.35
CA TRP A 776 -58.48 38.60 2.67
C TRP A 776 -57.13 38.97 2.02
N GLY A 777 -56.06 38.29 2.42
CA GLY A 777 -54.69 38.54 1.96
C GLY A 777 -53.91 39.64 2.71
N GLU A 778 -54.51 40.29 3.71
CA GLU A 778 -53.75 41.18 4.62
C GLU A 778 -53.10 40.35 5.75
N PRO A 779 -51.80 40.55 6.06
CA PRO A 779 -51.14 39.83 7.15
C PRO A 779 -51.64 40.35 8.50
N THR A 780 -52.55 39.61 9.13
CA THR A 780 -53.05 39.90 10.48
C THR A 780 -51.89 39.99 11.47
N PRO A 781 -51.75 41.09 12.25
CA PRO A 781 -50.72 41.18 13.27
C PRO A 781 -51.01 40.16 14.37
N SER A 782 -50.13 39.17 14.50
CA SER A 782 -50.24 38.16 15.56
C SER A 782 -49.93 38.79 16.92
N GLU A 783 -50.94 38.90 17.79
CA GLU A 783 -50.70 39.19 19.20
C GLU A 783 -50.09 37.96 19.86
N THR A 784 -48.80 38.05 20.21
CA THR A 784 -48.07 36.98 20.90
C THR A 784 -48.66 36.73 22.29
N ALA A 785 -49.60 35.80 22.38
CA ALA A 785 -50.17 35.33 23.63
C ALA A 785 -49.07 34.68 24.50
N THR A 786 -48.71 35.35 25.60
CA THR A 786 -47.67 34.88 26.52
C THR A 786 -48.10 33.57 27.21
N PRO A 787 -47.32 32.47 27.12
CA PRO A 787 -47.64 31.23 27.81
C PRO A 787 -47.57 31.43 29.33
N THR A 788 -48.65 31.04 30.03
CA THR A 788 -48.70 31.06 31.50
C THR A 788 -48.01 29.80 32.05
N PRO A 789 -47.02 29.91 32.94
CA PRO A 789 -46.28 28.75 33.44
C PRO A 789 -47.11 27.95 34.46
N THR A 790 -47.29 26.66 34.19
CA THR A 790 -47.75 25.68 35.19
C THR A 790 -46.56 25.23 36.05
N ALA A 791 -46.78 25.03 37.36
CA ALA A 791 -45.70 24.82 38.32
C ALA A 791 -45.10 23.41 38.30
N THR A 792 -43.77 23.34 38.35
CA THR A 792 -42.99 22.15 38.73
C THR A 792 -42.51 22.28 40.18
N ALA A 793 -42.39 21.17 40.90
CA ALA A 793 -42.17 21.15 42.34
C ALA A 793 -40.79 21.69 42.80
N THR A 794 -40.74 22.18 44.03
CA THR A 794 -39.60 22.90 44.63
C THR A 794 -38.47 21.98 45.13
N ALA A 795 -37.22 22.40 44.92
CA ALA A 795 -36.07 22.03 45.76
C ALA A 795 -35.29 23.29 46.20
N THR A 796 -34.73 23.22 47.42
CA THR A 796 -34.16 24.29 48.26
C THR A 796 -32.97 25.08 47.64
N PRO A 797 -32.79 26.40 47.94
CA PRO A 797 -31.77 27.27 47.30
C PRO A 797 -30.45 27.43 48.08
N THR A 798 -29.50 28.19 47.50
CA THR A 798 -28.27 28.86 48.04
C THR A 798 -27.03 28.49 47.19
N ALA A 799 -26.11 29.38 46.75
CA ALA A 799 -25.88 30.82 47.00
C ALA A 799 -25.50 31.59 45.70
N THR A 800 -25.41 32.93 45.78
CA THR A 800 -25.03 33.83 44.68
C THR A 800 -23.66 34.49 44.91
N ALA A 801 -22.80 34.49 43.88
CA ALA A 801 -21.76 35.48 43.60
C ALA A 801 -21.25 35.27 42.15
N THR A 802 -20.66 36.19 41.38
CA THR A 802 -20.61 37.68 41.29
C THR A 802 -19.86 37.98 39.96
N PRO A 803 -20.16 39.02 39.17
CA PRO A 803 -19.76 39.12 37.75
C PRO A 803 -18.44 39.87 37.49
N THR A 804 -17.86 39.72 36.28
CA THR A 804 -16.89 40.58 35.54
C THR A 804 -16.52 39.83 34.22
N ALA A 805 -16.28 40.38 33.02
CA ALA A 805 -16.19 41.77 32.50
C ALA A 805 -16.85 41.92 31.11
N THR A 806 -16.78 43.12 30.52
CA THR A 806 -17.20 43.49 29.14
C THR A 806 -16.51 44.81 28.76
N PRO A 807 -16.37 45.22 27.48
CA PRO A 807 -15.76 44.58 26.30
C PRO A 807 -14.49 45.36 25.83
N GLU A 808 -13.92 45.08 24.65
CA GLU A 808 -13.29 46.09 23.75
C GLU A 808 -13.27 45.60 22.27
N PRO A 809 -13.02 46.47 21.27
CA PRO A 809 -13.54 46.27 19.90
C PRO A 809 -12.51 45.99 18.79
N THR A 810 -12.99 45.49 17.64
CA THR A 810 -12.22 45.27 16.39
C THR A 810 -12.21 46.51 15.50
N ALA A 811 -11.09 46.80 14.83
CA ALA A 811 -10.87 48.00 14.00
C ALA A 811 -10.96 47.74 12.47
N THR A 812 -11.02 48.84 11.70
CA THR A 812 -11.33 48.88 10.25
C THR A 812 -10.09 48.75 9.33
N ALA A 813 -10.30 48.27 8.09
CA ALA A 813 -9.26 47.98 7.09
C ALA A 813 -8.76 49.19 6.25
N THR A 814 -7.60 49.05 5.60
CA THR A 814 -7.08 49.86 4.47
C THR A 814 -5.98 49.03 3.71
N PRO A 815 -5.35 49.47 2.59
CA PRO A 815 -5.62 48.91 1.27
C PRO A 815 -4.45 48.17 0.56
N GLU A 816 -4.75 47.64 -0.63
CA GLU A 816 -3.89 46.86 -1.54
C GLU A 816 -3.01 47.72 -2.48
N PRO A 817 -1.77 47.28 -2.84
CA PRO A 817 -0.88 47.99 -3.77
C PRO A 817 -0.96 47.49 -5.24
N THR A 818 -0.67 48.39 -6.19
CA THR A 818 -0.88 48.21 -7.65
C THR A 818 0.27 47.53 -8.39
N ALA A 819 -0.05 46.78 -9.47
CA ALA A 819 0.92 46.19 -10.39
C ALA A 819 1.75 47.20 -11.20
N THR A 820 2.93 46.77 -11.69
CA THR A 820 3.87 47.56 -12.51
C THR A 820 4.13 46.89 -13.86
N ALA A 821 4.40 47.67 -14.91
CA ALA A 821 4.34 47.23 -16.32
C ALA A 821 5.70 46.85 -16.95
N THR A 822 5.63 45.98 -17.97
CA THR A 822 6.76 45.51 -18.80
C THR A 822 7.14 46.53 -19.90
N PRO A 823 8.43 46.81 -20.14
CA PRO A 823 8.92 47.66 -21.24
C PRO A 823 9.19 46.89 -22.55
N THR A 824 9.30 47.60 -23.68
CA THR A 824 9.38 47.01 -25.04
C THR A 824 10.41 47.73 -25.94
N ALA A 825 10.95 46.99 -26.93
CA ALA A 825 11.59 47.42 -28.19
C ALA A 825 13.07 47.87 -28.22
N SER A 826 13.85 47.24 -29.12
CA SER A 826 14.55 47.88 -30.28
C SER A 826 15.15 46.80 -31.22
N ALA A 827 15.75 47.17 -32.37
CA ALA A 827 16.21 46.22 -33.41
C ALA A 827 17.40 46.71 -34.28
N THR A 828 18.02 45.78 -35.06
CA THR A 828 18.89 46.02 -36.25
C THR A 828 20.33 46.51 -35.92
N PRO A 829 21.46 46.18 -36.65
CA PRO A 829 21.63 45.81 -38.08
C PRO A 829 22.53 44.58 -38.44
N GLU A 830 22.66 44.35 -39.75
CA GLU A 830 23.46 43.35 -40.52
C GLU A 830 24.89 43.84 -40.91
N PRO A 831 25.85 42.94 -41.23
CA PRO A 831 26.90 43.27 -42.22
C PRO A 831 27.34 42.13 -43.20
N THR A 832 26.98 42.26 -44.49
CA THR A 832 27.74 41.95 -45.75
C THR A 832 28.93 40.95 -45.84
N ASN A 833 28.81 39.95 -46.74
CA ASN A 833 29.68 39.49 -47.89
C ASN A 833 31.25 39.63 -47.85
N PRO A 834 32.09 38.76 -48.53
CA PRO A 834 31.87 38.25 -49.92
C PRO A 834 32.42 36.86 -50.38
N THR A 835 31.75 36.28 -51.39
CA THR A 835 32.25 35.64 -52.66
C THR A 835 33.47 34.68 -52.71
N LEU A 836 33.31 33.49 -53.34
CA LEU A 836 34.10 33.00 -54.51
C LEU A 836 33.61 31.65 -55.13
N GLU A 837 33.79 31.53 -56.45
CA GLU A 837 33.51 30.40 -57.39
C GLU A 837 34.88 30.03 -58.07
N PRO A 838 35.24 28.77 -58.50
CA PRO A 838 34.50 27.99 -59.52
C PRO A 838 34.66 26.43 -59.65
N THR A 839 33.75 25.82 -60.44
CA THR A 839 33.93 24.83 -61.56
C THR A 839 35.07 23.77 -61.49
N PRO A 840 34.80 22.45 -61.65
CA PRO A 840 34.57 21.89 -63.01
C PRO A 840 33.72 20.62 -63.25
N THR A 841 32.93 20.69 -64.34
CA THR A 841 32.73 19.66 -65.40
C THR A 841 31.84 18.41 -65.18
N SER A 842 31.23 17.97 -66.29
CA SER A 842 30.29 16.84 -66.51
C SER A 842 30.90 15.44 -66.23
N THR A 843 30.18 14.32 -66.22
CA THR A 843 29.24 13.74 -67.23
C THR A 843 28.55 12.52 -66.57
N ASP A 844 27.34 12.03 -66.88
CA ASP A 844 26.54 12.03 -68.13
C ASP A 844 25.00 12.00 -67.86
N ALA A 845 24.20 11.95 -68.93
CA ALA A 845 22.73 11.92 -69.00
C ALA A 845 22.12 10.50 -68.70
N PRO A 846 20.78 10.25 -68.71
CA PRO A 846 19.67 11.11 -69.19
C PRO A 846 18.33 11.10 -68.41
N GLY A 847 17.41 12.00 -68.81
CA GLY A 847 15.96 11.75 -68.74
C GLY A 847 15.17 12.60 -67.72
N THR A 848 14.64 13.74 -68.16
CA THR A 848 13.67 14.54 -67.39
C THR A 848 12.24 14.04 -67.59
N PRO A 849 11.52 13.65 -66.52
CA PRO A 849 10.06 13.71 -66.48
C PRO A 849 9.58 15.12 -66.07
N GLU A 850 8.36 15.43 -66.48
CA GLU A 850 7.63 16.70 -66.24
C GLU A 850 7.35 16.91 -64.73
N PRO A 851 7.30 18.16 -64.21
CA PRO A 851 7.04 18.40 -62.79
C PRO A 851 5.63 17.91 -62.41
N THR A 852 5.57 16.78 -61.72
CA THR A 852 4.33 16.25 -61.16
C THR A 852 3.79 17.22 -60.12
N GLU A 853 2.55 17.66 -60.32
CA GLU A 853 1.78 18.46 -59.39
C GLU A 853 1.81 17.80 -58.00
N THR A 854 2.30 18.52 -56.99
CA THR A 854 2.32 18.00 -55.61
C THR A 854 0.88 17.81 -55.16
N ALA A 855 0.42 16.57 -55.12
CA ALA A 855 -0.91 16.22 -54.66
C ALA A 855 -1.13 16.81 -53.26
N ALA A 856 -2.31 17.39 -53.04
CA ALA A 856 -2.70 17.86 -51.71
C ALA A 856 -2.58 16.68 -50.71
N PRO A 857 -2.09 16.93 -49.48
CA PRO A 857 -1.88 15.87 -48.50
C PRO A 857 -3.19 15.11 -48.28
N GLU A 858 -3.13 13.79 -48.40
CA GLU A 858 -4.32 12.95 -48.27
C GLU A 858 -4.84 13.03 -46.84
N PRO A 859 -6.13 13.35 -46.63
CA PRO A 859 -6.67 13.59 -45.29
C PRO A 859 -6.59 12.33 -44.43
N ALA A 860 -6.45 12.55 -43.12
CA ALA A 860 -6.50 11.49 -42.13
C ALA A 860 -7.81 10.68 -42.24
N VAL A 861 -7.69 9.37 -42.05
CA VAL A 861 -8.82 8.45 -42.02
C VAL A 861 -9.19 8.13 -40.56
N PRO A 862 -10.47 7.94 -40.20
CA PRO A 862 -10.84 7.61 -38.84
C PRO A 862 -10.19 6.30 -38.39
N LEU A 863 -9.67 6.32 -37.16
CA LEU A 863 -9.06 5.20 -36.45
C LEU A 863 -9.86 4.86 -35.19
N THR A 864 -9.63 3.68 -34.62
CA THR A 864 -10.20 3.26 -33.33
C THR A 864 -9.12 2.73 -32.39
N ALA A 865 -9.31 2.87 -31.07
CA ALA A 865 -8.39 2.29 -30.08
C ALA A 865 -8.26 0.77 -30.29
N GLY A 866 -7.04 0.25 -30.13
CA GLY A 866 -6.66 -1.14 -30.42
C GLY A 866 -6.38 -1.42 -31.90
N GLU A 867 -6.59 -0.45 -32.81
CA GLU A 867 -6.30 -0.63 -34.23
C GLU A 867 -4.78 -0.59 -34.50
N VAL A 868 -4.30 -1.55 -35.29
CA VAL A 868 -2.88 -1.66 -35.68
C VAL A 868 -2.66 -1.00 -37.03
N ILE A 869 -1.80 0.02 -37.07
CA ILE A 869 -1.56 0.87 -38.24
C ILE A 869 -0.09 0.86 -38.68
N THR A 870 0.13 1.21 -39.95
CA THR A 870 1.45 1.52 -40.51
C THR A 870 1.35 2.73 -41.44
N ASN A 871 2.42 3.50 -41.61
CA ASN A 871 2.45 4.57 -42.60
C ASN A 871 2.56 4.00 -44.03
N ARG A 872 2.39 4.83 -45.05
CA ARG A 872 2.49 4.37 -46.45
C ARG A 872 3.90 3.97 -46.90
N ALA A 873 4.92 4.37 -46.15
CA ALA A 873 6.30 3.96 -46.38
C ALA A 873 6.62 2.60 -45.73
N GLY A 874 5.75 2.05 -44.87
CA GLY A 874 5.97 0.78 -44.17
C GLY A 874 7.10 0.82 -43.15
N THR A 875 7.44 2.00 -42.59
CA THR A 875 8.65 2.20 -41.77
C THR A 875 8.46 1.91 -40.28
N GLY A 876 7.32 1.35 -39.89
CA GLY A 876 7.00 0.99 -38.52
C GLY A 876 5.59 0.42 -38.39
N THR A 877 5.27 -0.09 -37.20
CA THR A 877 3.94 -0.56 -36.82
C THR A 877 3.56 0.11 -35.51
N TRP A 878 2.34 0.62 -35.43
CA TRP A 878 1.82 1.31 -34.24
C TRP A 878 0.46 0.77 -33.84
N ILE A 879 0.12 0.88 -32.55
CA ILE A 879 -1.18 0.54 -31.99
C ILE A 879 -1.82 1.82 -31.45
N VAL A 880 -3.07 2.08 -31.80
CA VAL A 880 -3.81 3.26 -31.32
C VAL A 880 -4.21 3.05 -29.85
N ASN A 881 -3.63 3.85 -28.95
CA ASN A 881 -3.68 3.70 -27.49
C ASN A 881 -4.46 4.85 -26.86
N GLY A 882 -5.71 5.04 -27.28
CA GLY A 882 -6.47 6.26 -26.96
C GLY A 882 -5.90 7.47 -27.70
N ASP A 883 -5.41 8.47 -26.95
CA ASP A 883 -4.85 9.73 -27.48
C ASP A 883 -3.34 9.67 -27.82
N GLU A 884 -2.78 8.45 -27.90
CA GLU A 884 -1.36 8.15 -28.15
C GLU A 884 -1.20 7.01 -29.17
N LEU A 885 -0.06 6.94 -29.86
CA LEU A 885 0.37 5.77 -30.64
C LEU A 885 1.50 5.00 -29.95
N LEU A 886 1.27 3.73 -29.61
CA LEU A 886 2.33 2.83 -29.14
C LEU A 886 3.11 2.27 -30.33
N GLN A 887 4.39 2.65 -30.48
CA GLN A 887 5.26 2.13 -31.53
C GLN A 887 5.79 0.73 -31.15
N VAL A 888 5.39 -0.28 -31.91
CA VAL A 888 5.81 -1.68 -31.67
C VAL A 888 7.25 -1.86 -32.13
N GLY A 889 8.17 -2.10 -31.19
CA GLY A 889 9.59 -2.31 -31.52
C GLY A 889 9.98 -3.75 -31.84
N SER A 890 9.19 -4.73 -31.39
CA SER A 890 9.43 -6.17 -31.54
C SER A 890 8.10 -6.91 -31.72
N PRO A 891 7.96 -7.79 -32.73
CA PRO A 891 6.83 -8.69 -32.84
C PRO A 891 6.69 -9.65 -31.65
N GLU A 892 7.80 -10.04 -31.03
CA GLU A 892 7.85 -10.94 -29.87
C GLU A 892 7.21 -10.28 -28.63
N VAL A 893 7.48 -9.00 -28.38
CA VAL A 893 6.86 -8.21 -27.30
C VAL A 893 5.34 -8.12 -27.50
N ALA A 894 4.89 -7.82 -28.73
CA ALA A 894 3.46 -7.79 -29.05
C ALA A 894 2.80 -9.16 -28.85
N ALA A 895 3.45 -10.25 -29.26
CA ALA A 895 2.94 -11.60 -29.09
C ALA A 895 2.80 -12.01 -27.61
N GLN A 896 3.77 -11.68 -26.76
CA GLN A 896 3.68 -11.95 -25.31
C GLN A 896 2.51 -11.21 -24.64
N LEU A 897 2.18 -10.01 -25.12
CA LEU A 897 1.04 -9.21 -24.68
C LEU A 897 -0.31 -9.61 -25.31
N GLY A 898 -0.34 -10.58 -26.23
CA GLY A 898 -1.55 -10.98 -26.97
C GLY A 898 -1.98 -10.00 -28.07
N LEU A 899 -1.14 -9.02 -28.43
CA LEU A 899 -1.43 -7.98 -29.40
C LEU A 899 -1.24 -8.48 -30.84
N ALA A 900 -2.36 -8.67 -31.55
CA ALA A 900 -2.41 -9.19 -32.92
C ALA A 900 -1.94 -8.14 -33.97
N ILE A 901 -0.63 -7.93 -34.09
CA ILE A 901 -0.02 -6.95 -35.01
C ILE A 901 0.04 -7.38 -36.49
N GLU A 902 -0.61 -8.47 -36.89
CA GLU A 902 -0.56 -8.97 -38.27
C GLU A 902 -1.41 -8.11 -39.22
N ASN A 903 -0.87 -7.85 -40.43
CA ASN A 903 -1.54 -7.10 -41.49
C ASN A 903 -1.96 -5.66 -41.10
N PRO A 904 -1.04 -4.81 -40.60
CA PRO A 904 -1.35 -3.45 -40.15
C PRO A 904 -1.99 -2.59 -41.25
N ARG A 905 -3.01 -1.81 -40.88
CA ARG A 905 -3.73 -0.91 -41.80
C ARG A 905 -2.79 0.21 -42.25
N SER A 906 -2.51 0.28 -43.55
CA SER A 906 -1.71 1.38 -44.11
C SER A 906 -2.53 2.67 -44.21
N VAL A 907 -2.09 3.72 -43.50
CA VAL A 907 -2.79 5.02 -43.39
C VAL A 907 -1.91 6.19 -43.85
N PRO A 908 -2.48 7.32 -44.28
CA PRO A 908 -1.72 8.52 -44.68
C PRO A 908 -0.90 9.11 -43.53
N ASP A 909 0.20 9.80 -43.86
CA ASP A 909 1.05 10.49 -42.87
C ASP A 909 0.28 11.56 -42.07
N ALA A 910 -0.83 12.07 -42.62
CA ALA A 910 -1.75 12.98 -41.94
C ALA A 910 -2.36 12.39 -40.65
N ASN A 911 -2.55 11.07 -40.55
CA ASN A 911 -3.01 10.45 -39.30
C ASN A 911 -1.97 10.58 -38.17
N PHE A 912 -0.69 10.40 -38.48
CA PHE A 912 0.37 10.55 -37.48
C PHE A 912 0.51 12.01 -37.02
N ALA A 913 0.20 12.97 -37.90
CA ALA A 913 0.13 14.39 -37.56
C ALA A 913 -1.05 14.76 -36.63
N GLU A 914 -2.06 13.90 -36.45
CA GLU A 914 -3.14 14.12 -35.46
C GLU A 914 -2.70 13.79 -34.03
N PHE A 915 -1.75 12.85 -33.84
CA PHE A 915 -1.14 12.51 -32.55
C PHE A 915 0.09 13.37 -32.22
N GLY A 916 0.77 13.93 -33.23
CA GLY A 916 1.89 14.85 -33.04
C GLY A 916 3.12 14.18 -32.43
N GLU A 917 3.50 14.59 -31.21
CA GLU A 917 4.61 13.99 -30.45
C GLU A 917 4.13 12.92 -29.44
N ASN A 918 2.83 12.62 -29.37
CA ASN A 918 2.26 11.56 -28.51
C ASN A 918 2.54 10.17 -29.12
N THR A 919 3.80 9.74 -29.09
CA THR A 919 4.21 8.40 -29.55
C THR A 919 5.19 7.76 -28.56
N SER A 920 4.73 6.77 -27.79
CA SER A 920 5.56 6.02 -26.85
C SER A 920 6.04 4.68 -27.44
N PRO A 921 7.25 4.20 -27.11
CA PRO A 921 7.73 2.90 -27.58
C PRO A 921 7.16 1.74 -26.74
N LEU A 922 6.70 0.69 -27.41
CA LEU A 922 6.39 -0.60 -26.80
C LEU A 922 7.57 -1.56 -27.04
N TYR A 923 8.51 -1.55 -26.10
CA TYR A 923 9.75 -2.36 -26.14
C TYR A 923 9.81 -3.48 -25.10
N THR A 924 8.82 -3.60 -24.21
CA THR A 924 8.77 -4.65 -23.18
C THR A 924 7.37 -5.20 -22.99
N SER A 925 7.29 -6.46 -22.53
CA SER A 925 6.06 -7.14 -22.12
C SER A 925 5.54 -6.73 -20.73
N ALA A 926 6.23 -5.84 -20.01
CA ALA A 926 5.74 -5.22 -18.78
C ALA A 926 4.81 -4.02 -19.07
N VAL A 927 3.55 -4.10 -18.62
CA VAL A 927 2.50 -3.10 -18.90
C VAL A 927 1.68 -2.71 -17.68
N THR A 928 1.14 -1.50 -17.68
CA THR A 928 0.13 -1.04 -16.72
C THR A 928 -1.21 -0.86 -17.43
N VAL A 929 -2.26 -1.51 -16.92
CA VAL A 929 -3.65 -1.39 -17.42
C VAL A 929 -4.54 -0.94 -16.28
N GLY A 930 -5.25 0.18 -16.45
CA GLY A 930 -6.20 0.68 -15.44
C GLY A 930 -5.60 1.00 -14.05
N GLY A 931 -4.28 1.14 -13.94
CA GLY A 931 -3.55 1.34 -12.67
C GLY A 931 -3.04 0.05 -12.01
N VAL A 932 -3.22 -1.11 -12.63
CA VAL A 932 -2.63 -2.39 -12.20
C VAL A 932 -1.48 -2.76 -13.14
N SER A 933 -0.36 -3.23 -12.58
CA SER A 933 0.81 -3.71 -13.32
C SER A 933 0.70 -5.20 -13.65
N TYR A 934 1.15 -5.57 -14.85
CA TYR A 934 1.16 -6.93 -15.38
C TYR A 934 2.46 -7.21 -16.14
N ILE A 935 2.78 -8.50 -16.32
CA ILE A 935 3.68 -8.96 -17.38
C ILE A 935 2.87 -9.81 -18.36
N GLY A 936 3.01 -9.56 -19.66
CA GLY A 936 2.51 -10.44 -20.72
C GLY A 936 3.36 -11.71 -20.82
N VAL A 937 2.71 -12.87 -20.78
CA VAL A 937 3.33 -14.18 -21.00
C VAL A 937 2.48 -14.97 -22.00
N ASP A 938 3.08 -15.35 -23.12
CA ASP A 938 2.49 -16.19 -24.19
C ASP A 938 1.06 -15.79 -24.68
N GLY A 939 0.68 -14.52 -24.49
CA GLY A 939 -0.60 -13.96 -24.94
C GLY A 939 -1.59 -13.60 -23.82
N GLU A 940 -1.26 -13.89 -22.56
CA GLU A 940 -2.05 -13.50 -21.38
C GLU A 940 -1.30 -12.53 -20.47
N LEU A 941 -2.00 -11.60 -19.85
CA LEU A 941 -1.47 -10.70 -18.82
C LEU A 941 -1.53 -11.38 -17.44
N VAL A 942 -0.38 -11.58 -16.80
CA VAL A 942 -0.29 -12.07 -15.43
C VAL A 942 -0.09 -10.88 -14.47
N PRO A 943 -0.97 -10.68 -13.47
CA PRO A 943 -0.87 -9.56 -12.53
C PRO A 943 0.21 -9.79 -11.47
N PHE A 944 0.77 -8.71 -10.92
CA PHE A 944 1.56 -8.81 -9.68
C PHE A 944 0.66 -9.02 -8.45
N ALA A 945 1.14 -9.78 -7.46
CA ALA A 945 0.42 -10.02 -6.23
C ALA A 945 0.22 -8.74 -5.40
N THR A 946 1.19 -7.81 -5.46
CA THR A 946 1.08 -6.46 -4.87
C THR A 946 1.87 -5.43 -5.71
N PRO A 947 1.59 -4.12 -5.57
CA PRO A 947 2.37 -3.06 -6.22
C PRO A 947 3.85 -3.02 -5.79
N GLU A 948 4.16 -3.45 -4.57
CA GLU A 948 5.53 -3.53 -4.06
C GLU A 948 6.38 -4.57 -4.83
N TYR A 949 5.78 -5.71 -5.22
CA TYR A 949 6.47 -6.67 -6.09
C TYR A 949 6.69 -6.13 -7.50
N ALA A 950 5.74 -5.38 -8.06
CA ALA A 950 5.94 -4.69 -9.34
C ALA A 950 7.08 -3.65 -9.26
N ALA A 951 7.19 -2.93 -8.13
CA ALA A 951 8.28 -1.99 -7.88
C ALA A 951 9.64 -2.68 -7.70
N ALA A 952 9.70 -3.84 -7.04
CA ALA A 952 10.93 -4.62 -6.85
C ALA A 952 11.57 -5.07 -8.18
N PHE A 953 10.77 -5.19 -9.25
CA PHE A 953 11.26 -5.54 -10.59
C PHE A 953 11.95 -4.37 -11.29
N GLY A 954 11.74 -3.12 -10.87
CA GLY A 954 12.44 -1.95 -11.43
C GLY A 954 12.24 -1.72 -12.93
N LEU A 955 11.13 -2.21 -13.50
CA LEU A 955 10.82 -2.13 -14.94
C LEU A 955 10.07 -0.85 -15.29
N ASP A 956 10.35 -0.28 -16.46
CA ASP A 956 9.55 0.78 -17.06
C ASP A 956 8.28 0.19 -17.70
N PHE A 957 7.18 0.17 -16.93
CA PHE A 957 5.89 -0.36 -17.39
C PHE A 957 5.23 0.54 -18.45
N ALA A 958 4.99 0.01 -19.66
CA ALA A 958 4.28 0.73 -20.71
C ALA A 958 2.78 0.90 -20.37
N LEU A 959 2.24 2.11 -20.55
CA LEU A 959 0.85 2.41 -20.20
C LEU A 959 -0.10 2.01 -21.34
N ILE A 960 -1.03 1.11 -21.06
CA ILE A 960 -2.05 0.65 -22.00
C ILE A 960 -3.39 1.32 -21.63
N SER A 961 -4.07 1.92 -22.61
CA SER A 961 -5.37 2.57 -22.38
C SER A 961 -6.44 1.55 -21.98
N PRO A 962 -7.47 1.92 -21.20
CA PRO A 962 -8.55 1.00 -20.81
C PRO A 962 -9.26 0.34 -22.00
N GLU A 963 -9.34 1.05 -23.13
CA GLU A 963 -9.98 0.59 -24.37
C GLU A 963 -9.15 -0.50 -25.07
N VAL A 964 -7.82 -0.37 -25.08
CA VAL A 964 -6.91 -1.42 -25.58
C VAL A 964 -6.87 -2.58 -24.60
N GLY A 965 -6.76 -2.29 -23.30
CA GLY A 965 -6.71 -3.27 -22.22
C GLY A 965 -7.95 -4.17 -22.14
N ALA A 966 -9.12 -3.65 -22.47
CA ALA A 966 -10.36 -4.43 -22.58
C ALA A 966 -10.35 -5.48 -23.71
N GLY A 967 -9.39 -5.40 -24.64
CA GLY A 967 -9.13 -6.42 -25.67
C GLY A 967 -8.07 -7.45 -25.28
N LEU A 968 -7.42 -7.32 -24.13
CA LEU A 968 -6.36 -8.21 -23.66
C LEU A 968 -6.90 -9.27 -22.70
N THR A 969 -6.38 -10.50 -22.80
CA THR A 969 -6.72 -11.59 -21.90
C THR A 969 -5.90 -11.46 -20.62
N VAL A 970 -6.53 -11.30 -19.46
CA VAL A 970 -5.87 -11.48 -18.16
C VAL A 970 -5.91 -12.96 -17.80
N SER A 971 -4.78 -13.51 -17.36
CA SER A 971 -4.71 -14.94 -17.01
C SER A 971 -5.62 -15.27 -15.83
N THR A 972 -6.25 -16.44 -15.88
CA THR A 972 -7.14 -16.95 -14.83
C THR A 972 -6.60 -18.23 -14.16
N THR A 973 -5.41 -18.67 -14.58
CA THR A 973 -4.77 -19.93 -14.15
C THR A 973 -3.32 -19.73 -13.70
N ALA A 974 -2.65 -18.65 -14.12
CA ALA A 974 -1.33 -18.28 -13.60
C ALA A 974 -1.43 -17.68 -12.18
N GLU A 975 -0.44 -17.96 -11.34
CA GLU A 975 -0.32 -17.36 -10.01
C GLU A 975 0.14 -15.90 -10.10
N PRO A 976 -0.34 -14.99 -9.23
CA PRO A 976 0.12 -13.60 -9.23
C PRO A 976 1.61 -13.47 -8.93
N ILE A 977 2.29 -12.58 -9.66
CA ILE A 977 3.75 -12.45 -9.66
C ILE A 977 4.25 -11.90 -8.30
N THR A 978 5.26 -12.56 -7.74
CA THR A 978 5.94 -12.21 -6.48
C THR A 978 7.38 -11.77 -6.73
N ASP A 979 8.15 -11.48 -5.68
CA ASP A 979 9.59 -11.27 -5.75
C ASP A 979 10.39 -12.54 -6.12
N ARG A 980 9.76 -13.71 -6.27
CA ARG A 980 10.44 -14.93 -6.76
C ARG A 980 9.96 -15.28 -8.16
N VAL A 981 10.90 -15.56 -9.06
CA VAL A 981 10.64 -15.94 -10.47
C VAL A 981 11.64 -16.97 -10.99
N PHE A 982 11.24 -17.81 -11.93
CA PHE A 982 12.16 -18.64 -12.71
C PHE A 982 12.74 -17.89 -13.91
N GLY A 983 14.03 -18.09 -14.19
CA GLY A 983 14.66 -17.64 -15.42
C GLY A 983 14.34 -18.54 -16.63
N PRO A 984 14.63 -18.11 -17.87
CA PRO A 984 14.49 -18.91 -19.10
C PRO A 984 15.41 -20.14 -19.19
N ASP A 985 16.28 -20.33 -18.19
CA ASP A 985 17.19 -21.46 -17.98
C ASP A 985 16.66 -22.46 -16.94
N GLY A 986 15.61 -22.10 -16.19
CA GLY A 986 15.06 -22.89 -15.08
C GLY A 986 15.71 -22.62 -13.72
N THR A 987 16.61 -21.64 -13.60
CA THR A 987 17.16 -21.20 -12.31
C THR A 987 16.12 -20.34 -11.57
N LEU A 988 15.96 -20.55 -10.26
CA LEU A 988 15.11 -19.70 -9.42
C LEU A 988 15.87 -18.42 -9.06
N TYR A 989 15.20 -17.27 -9.17
CA TYR A 989 15.74 -15.96 -8.84
C TYR A 989 14.85 -15.22 -7.83
N LEU A 990 15.48 -14.49 -6.91
CA LEU A 990 14.86 -13.45 -6.10
C LEU A 990 15.07 -12.10 -6.81
N VAL A 991 13.99 -11.40 -7.15
CA VAL A 991 13.98 -10.09 -7.80
C VAL A 991 14.02 -9.01 -6.73
N LYS A 992 15.05 -8.17 -6.75
CA LYS A 992 15.17 -7.03 -5.85
C LYS A 992 15.81 -5.83 -6.56
N ASP A 993 15.20 -4.65 -6.45
CA ASP A 993 15.72 -3.38 -6.95
C ASP A 993 16.16 -3.44 -8.45
N GLY A 994 15.46 -4.21 -9.28
CA GLY A 994 15.81 -4.43 -10.70
C GLY A 994 16.96 -5.42 -10.95
N VAL A 995 17.29 -6.27 -9.96
CA VAL A 995 18.35 -7.28 -10.00
C VAL A 995 17.77 -8.66 -9.70
N LEU A 996 18.13 -9.65 -10.52
CA LEU A 996 17.80 -11.07 -10.31
C LEU A 996 18.94 -11.76 -9.56
N HIS A 997 18.74 -12.06 -8.29
CA HIS A 997 19.67 -12.82 -7.45
C HIS A 997 19.39 -14.33 -7.57
N PRO A 998 20.29 -15.14 -8.14
CA PRO A 998 20.06 -16.57 -8.26
C PRO A 998 20.01 -17.22 -6.88
N VAL A 999 18.99 -18.05 -6.64
CA VAL A 999 18.83 -18.78 -5.39
C VAL A 999 19.75 -19.99 -5.38
N ASP A 1000 20.78 -19.96 -4.53
CA ASP A 1000 21.72 -21.06 -4.34
C ASP A 1000 21.44 -21.77 -2.99
N PRO A 1001 20.81 -22.95 -3.01
CA PRO A 1001 20.50 -23.69 -1.78
C PRO A 1001 21.75 -24.20 -1.04
N SER A 1002 22.94 -24.14 -1.65
CA SER A 1002 24.21 -24.48 -0.96
C SER A 1002 24.74 -23.36 -0.06
N LEU A 1003 24.17 -22.14 -0.15
CA LEU A 1003 24.45 -21.03 0.77
C LEU A 1003 23.67 -21.11 2.09
N ALA A 1004 22.66 -21.99 2.19
CA ALA A 1004 22.00 -22.29 3.45
C ALA A 1004 22.93 -23.12 4.36
N THR A 1005 23.42 -22.53 5.45
CA THR A 1005 24.35 -23.19 6.38
C THR A 1005 23.67 -24.31 7.20
N PRO A 1006 24.11 -25.59 7.08
CA PRO A 1006 23.50 -26.69 7.81
C PRO A 1006 24.27 -27.01 9.11
N VAL A 1007 23.66 -26.82 10.28
CA VAL A 1007 24.18 -27.34 11.55
C VAL A 1007 23.08 -27.82 12.50
N VAL A 1008 22.70 -29.09 12.36
CA VAL A 1008 22.59 -29.99 13.52
C VAL A 1008 23.33 -31.28 13.16
N THR A 1009 24.40 -31.59 13.89
CA THR A 1009 25.08 -32.89 13.80
C THR A 1009 24.72 -33.68 15.04
N GLU A 1010 23.97 -34.78 14.91
CA GLU A 1010 23.70 -35.66 16.03
C GLU A 1010 25.00 -36.12 16.69
N THR A 1011 25.10 -35.93 18.00
CA THR A 1011 26.16 -36.53 18.84
C THR A 1011 25.48 -37.44 19.85
N ALA A 1012 25.93 -38.69 19.91
CA ALA A 1012 25.16 -39.79 20.50
C ALA A 1012 24.82 -39.62 21.98
N THR A 1013 23.58 -39.98 22.33
CA THR A 1013 23.05 -40.04 23.70
C THR A 1013 23.87 -40.97 24.60
N ALA A 1014 24.36 -40.45 25.73
CA ALA A 1014 25.04 -41.26 26.75
C ALA A 1014 24.77 -40.73 28.17
N THR A 1015 23.73 -41.24 28.83
CA THR A 1015 23.53 -41.08 30.29
C THR A 1015 22.93 -42.34 30.90
N ALA A 1016 23.78 -43.22 31.45
CA ALA A 1016 23.47 -44.15 32.54
C ALA A 1016 24.74 -44.94 32.91
N GLU A 1017 25.46 -44.48 33.93
CA GLU A 1017 26.38 -45.36 34.68
C GLU A 1017 25.57 -46.12 35.75
N PRO A 1018 26.00 -47.33 36.15
CA PRO A 1018 26.07 -47.54 37.60
C PRO A 1018 27.26 -48.37 38.12
N THR A 1019 27.64 -48.04 39.36
CA THR A 1019 28.29 -48.88 40.41
C THR A 1019 29.83 -49.02 40.48
N GLU A 1020 30.36 -48.71 41.68
CA GLU A 1020 31.55 -49.30 42.36
C GLU A 1020 32.91 -49.39 41.61
N THR A 1021 33.98 -48.70 42.04
CA THR A 1021 34.82 -49.11 43.20
C THR A 1021 35.94 -48.08 43.51
N ALA A 1022 36.42 -48.07 44.76
CA ALA A 1022 37.44 -47.24 45.41
C ALA A 1022 38.75 -46.84 44.66
N ALA A 1023 39.18 -45.57 44.87
CA ALA A 1023 40.44 -45.03 45.48
C ALA A 1023 41.82 -45.75 45.30
N PRO A 1024 43.00 -45.09 45.48
CA PRO A 1024 43.24 -43.78 46.15
C PRO A 1024 44.32 -42.83 45.52
N GLU A 1025 44.54 -41.67 46.18
CA GLU A 1025 45.81 -40.89 46.30
C GLU A 1025 46.47 -40.25 45.05
N ALA A 1026 47.17 -39.10 45.12
CA ALA A 1026 47.44 -38.14 46.22
C ALA A 1026 47.89 -36.73 45.70
N THR A 1027 47.88 -35.73 46.59
CA THR A 1027 48.64 -34.44 46.55
C THR A 1027 48.32 -33.43 45.41
N GLU A 1028 48.38 -32.10 45.60
CA GLU A 1028 48.86 -31.29 46.74
C GLU A 1028 48.04 -29.98 46.93
N THR A 1029 48.13 -29.47 48.16
CA THR A 1029 47.79 -28.15 48.77
C THR A 1029 47.98 -26.90 47.86
N GLU A 1030 47.43 -25.69 48.10
CA GLU A 1030 46.97 -25.06 49.36
C GLU A 1030 46.02 -23.86 49.13
N ALA A 1031 44.93 -23.76 49.91
CA ALA A 1031 44.20 -22.51 50.15
C ALA A 1031 43.38 -22.59 51.45
N ALA A 1032 43.71 -21.73 52.43
CA ALA A 1032 42.97 -21.54 53.68
C ALA A 1032 42.04 -20.29 53.55
N SER A 1033 41.02 -20.04 54.37
CA SER A 1033 40.49 -20.73 55.56
C SER A 1033 39.16 -20.09 56.01
N ALA A 1034 38.30 -20.86 56.70
CA ALA A 1034 37.37 -20.40 57.74
C ALA A 1034 36.13 -19.55 57.32
N ASP A 1035 34.97 -19.59 58.00
CA ASP A 1035 34.62 -20.39 59.19
C ASP A 1035 33.13 -20.73 59.35
N GLU A 1036 32.89 -21.71 60.23
CA GLU A 1036 31.65 -22.10 60.97
C GLU A 1036 30.33 -22.43 60.22
N ALA A 1037 29.52 -23.26 60.91
CA ALA A 1037 28.31 -23.91 60.40
C ALA A 1037 27.22 -23.98 61.52
N PRO A 1038 26.39 -25.05 61.67
CA PRO A 1038 25.04 -25.12 61.09
C PRO A 1038 23.94 -25.29 62.18
N THR A 1039 23.00 -26.24 62.00
CA THR A 1039 21.92 -26.74 62.91
C THR A 1039 20.55 -26.03 62.84
N ASP A 1040 19.39 -26.69 63.00
CA ASP A 1040 19.00 -28.13 62.83
C ASP A 1040 17.44 -28.26 62.93
N THR A 1041 16.84 -29.37 62.44
CA THR A 1041 15.46 -29.88 62.78
C THR A 1041 14.22 -29.01 62.46
N SER A 1042 12.99 -29.53 62.29
CA SER A 1042 12.45 -30.90 62.09
C SER A 1042 10.99 -30.90 61.55
N ARG A 1043 10.51 -32.07 61.07
CA ARG A 1043 9.08 -32.46 60.96
C ARG A 1043 8.43 -32.62 62.38
N PRO A 1044 7.13 -32.98 62.61
CA PRO A 1044 6.28 -33.87 61.78
C PRO A 1044 4.71 -33.66 61.75
N ASP A 1045 4.03 -34.54 61.00
CA ASP A 1045 2.70 -35.16 61.27
C ASP A 1045 1.34 -34.41 61.07
N ALA A 1046 0.17 -35.06 60.83
CA ALA A 1046 -0.18 -36.41 60.28
C ALA A 1046 -1.72 -36.61 60.09
N THR A 1047 -2.16 -37.64 59.32
CA THR A 1047 -3.50 -38.34 59.29
C THR A 1047 -4.78 -37.52 58.95
N ASP A 1048 -5.96 -38.03 58.52
CA ASP A 1048 -6.50 -39.25 57.82
C ASP A 1048 -8.01 -38.95 57.48
N GLY A 1049 -8.82 -39.70 56.69
CA GLY A 1049 -8.62 -40.88 55.81
C GLY A 1049 -9.87 -41.81 55.72
N VAL A 1050 -10.13 -42.46 54.55
CA VAL A 1050 -10.90 -43.74 54.35
C VAL A 1050 -12.46 -43.74 54.56
N THR A 1051 -13.39 -44.42 53.84
CA THR A 1051 -13.57 -45.11 52.50
C THR A 1051 -15.08 -45.47 52.30
N ALA A 1052 -15.62 -45.58 51.06
CA ALA A 1052 -16.78 -46.47 50.75
C ALA A 1052 -16.94 -46.82 49.23
N GLU A 1053 -17.46 -48.02 48.92
CA GLU A 1053 -17.61 -48.72 47.60
C GLU A 1053 -18.81 -49.72 47.69
N PRO A 1054 -19.12 -50.69 46.77
CA PRO A 1054 -18.82 -50.95 45.33
C PRO A 1054 -20.14 -51.03 44.47
N THR A 1055 -20.50 -51.88 43.46
CA THR A 1055 -20.03 -53.16 42.83
C THR A 1055 -20.78 -53.51 41.50
N ALA A 1056 -20.25 -54.46 40.68
CA ALA A 1056 -20.94 -55.53 39.89
C ALA A 1056 -21.80 -55.24 38.61
N THR A 1057 -21.88 -56.07 37.52
CA THR A 1057 -20.96 -57.05 36.83
C THR A 1057 -21.48 -57.46 35.40
N SER A 1058 -20.57 -57.81 34.46
CA SER A 1058 -20.64 -58.86 33.39
C SER A 1058 -21.47 -58.82 32.07
N THR A 1059 -20.73 -58.86 30.92
CA THR A 1059 -20.69 -59.93 29.86
C THR A 1059 -21.87 -60.20 28.88
N GLU A 1060 -21.64 -60.14 27.54
CA GLU A 1060 -21.52 -61.30 26.57
C GLU A 1060 -21.28 -60.83 25.09
N GLU A 1061 -20.99 -61.73 24.14
CA GLU A 1061 -20.60 -61.53 22.71
C GLU A 1061 -21.54 -62.35 21.76
N PRO A 1062 -21.60 -62.13 20.41
CA PRO A 1062 -20.84 -62.98 19.46
C PRO A 1062 -20.54 -62.36 18.05
N VAL A 1063 -20.07 -63.21 17.10
CA VAL A 1063 -19.43 -62.89 15.79
C VAL A 1063 -20.17 -63.50 14.57
N GLU A 1064 -20.05 -62.90 13.36
CA GLU A 1064 -20.11 -63.63 12.07
C GLU A 1064 -19.22 -63.00 10.95
N THR A 1065 -18.99 -63.72 9.84
CA THR A 1065 -18.08 -63.44 8.68
C THR A 1065 -18.60 -64.22 7.42
N PRO A 1066 -18.02 -64.24 6.17
CA PRO A 1066 -16.65 -63.90 5.69
C PRO A 1066 -16.50 -63.22 4.27
N ALA A 1067 -15.24 -63.00 3.83
CA ALA A 1067 -14.67 -62.92 2.44
C ALA A 1067 -15.31 -61.94 1.39
N GLU A 1068 -14.61 -61.33 0.42
CA GLU A 1068 -13.46 -61.75 -0.42
C GLU A 1068 -12.62 -60.51 -0.87
N ALA A 1069 -11.63 -60.63 -1.77
CA ALA A 1069 -10.63 -59.60 -2.17
C ALA A 1069 -10.44 -59.55 -3.73
N PRO A 1070 -9.63 -58.66 -4.37
CA PRO A 1070 -8.64 -57.69 -3.83
C PRO A 1070 -8.59 -56.28 -4.51
N GLU A 1071 -7.53 -55.50 -4.19
CA GLU A 1071 -6.94 -54.35 -4.92
C GLU A 1071 -7.81 -53.11 -5.28
N ALA A 1072 -7.62 -51.98 -4.57
CA ALA A 1072 -6.77 -50.85 -5.02
C ALA A 1072 -7.04 -49.52 -4.28
N GLY A 1073 -5.96 -48.81 -3.89
CA GLY A 1073 -5.97 -47.35 -3.62
C GLY A 1073 -6.25 -46.87 -2.18
N ALA A 1074 -5.73 -45.67 -1.88
CA ALA A 1074 -5.80 -44.90 -0.63
C ALA A 1074 -5.04 -45.47 0.59
N GLY A 1075 -3.94 -44.79 0.95
CA GLY A 1075 -3.33 -44.88 2.28
C GLY A 1075 -3.89 -43.80 3.20
N VAL A 1076 -3.86 -44.04 4.51
CA VAL A 1076 -4.20 -43.06 5.55
C VAL A 1076 -2.90 -42.62 6.23
N ASP A 1077 -2.77 -41.32 6.49
CA ASP A 1077 -1.59 -40.69 7.08
C ASP A 1077 -1.70 -40.64 8.61
N GLU A 1078 -0.71 -41.19 9.31
CA GLU A 1078 -0.45 -40.96 10.74
C GLU A 1078 0.97 -40.39 10.86
N THR A 1079 1.08 -39.06 10.73
CA THR A 1079 2.37 -38.36 10.66
C THR A 1079 2.99 -38.19 12.05
N PRO A 1080 4.24 -38.67 12.30
CA PRO A 1080 5.02 -38.24 13.46
C PRO A 1080 5.41 -36.76 13.33
N ALA A 1081 5.70 -36.10 14.45
CA ALA A 1081 6.01 -34.66 14.47
C ALA A 1081 7.20 -34.31 13.55
N ALA A 1082 6.98 -33.32 12.67
CA ALA A 1082 8.00 -32.70 11.85
C ALA A 1082 8.49 -31.39 12.50
N GLU A 1083 9.69 -30.96 12.10
CA GLU A 1083 10.29 -29.67 12.44
C GLU A 1083 9.48 -28.49 11.84
N PRO A 1084 9.58 -27.26 12.37
CA PRO A 1084 8.90 -26.10 11.80
C PRO A 1084 9.41 -25.83 10.38
N THR A 1085 8.59 -26.17 9.39
CA THR A 1085 8.90 -25.96 7.97
C THR A 1085 9.05 -24.47 7.65
N ALA A 1086 10.11 -24.11 6.93
CA ALA A 1086 10.17 -22.81 6.28
C ALA A 1086 9.06 -22.69 5.22
N THR A 1087 8.58 -21.47 4.97
CA THR A 1087 7.57 -21.19 3.94
C THR A 1087 8.17 -21.27 2.53
N THR A 1088 8.40 -22.49 2.05
CA THR A 1088 8.88 -22.79 0.68
C THR A 1088 7.72 -23.15 -0.24
N GLU A 1089 6.88 -22.18 -0.59
CA GLU A 1089 6.01 -22.29 -1.77
C GLU A 1089 6.83 -21.82 -3.00
N PRO A 1090 7.05 -22.67 -4.01
CA PRO A 1090 7.80 -22.27 -5.20
C PRO A 1090 6.89 -21.50 -6.17
N THR A 1091 7.26 -20.25 -6.47
CA THR A 1091 6.72 -19.49 -7.60
C THR A 1091 6.64 -20.36 -8.88
N THR A 1092 5.49 -20.37 -9.56
CA THR A 1092 5.41 -21.02 -10.88
C THR A 1092 5.75 -20.08 -12.04
N PHE A 1093 5.92 -18.78 -11.77
CA PHE A 1093 6.10 -17.76 -12.81
C PHE A 1093 7.50 -17.79 -13.43
N GLN A 1094 7.58 -17.94 -14.76
CA GLN A 1094 8.83 -17.90 -15.52
C GLN A 1094 8.93 -16.61 -16.34
N LEU A 1095 10.05 -15.90 -16.21
CA LEU A 1095 10.34 -14.70 -17.02
C LEU A 1095 10.52 -15.04 -18.50
N SER A 1096 9.96 -14.18 -19.36
CA SER A 1096 10.23 -14.22 -20.80
C SER A 1096 11.72 -13.93 -21.08
N ARG A 1097 12.25 -14.43 -22.21
CA ARG A 1097 13.64 -14.19 -22.61
C ARG A 1097 13.95 -12.72 -22.91
N GLU A 1098 12.93 -11.95 -23.28
CA GLU A 1098 13.02 -10.49 -23.44
C GLU A 1098 13.27 -9.85 -22.07
N LEU A 1099 12.32 -10.00 -21.14
CA LEU A 1099 12.42 -9.40 -19.81
C LEU A 1099 13.68 -9.84 -19.06
N PHE A 1100 13.97 -11.14 -19.02
CA PHE A 1100 15.17 -11.66 -18.36
C PHE A 1100 16.49 -11.05 -18.87
N SER A 1101 16.53 -10.61 -20.13
CA SER A 1101 17.71 -9.94 -20.71
C SER A 1101 17.86 -8.47 -20.33
N THR A 1102 16.82 -7.84 -19.76
CA THR A 1102 16.85 -6.47 -19.24
C THR A 1102 17.42 -6.39 -17.82
N PHE A 1103 17.22 -7.44 -17.02
CA PHE A 1103 17.68 -7.52 -15.64
C PHE A 1103 19.20 -7.69 -15.54
N ARG A 1104 19.78 -7.19 -14.44
CA ARG A 1104 21.12 -7.58 -14.00
C ARG A 1104 21.04 -8.86 -13.19
N ILE A 1105 22.01 -9.76 -13.34
CA ILE A 1105 22.17 -10.90 -12.45
C ILE A 1105 23.02 -10.47 -11.24
N GLY A 1106 22.50 -10.65 -10.03
CA GLY A 1106 23.17 -10.35 -8.78
C GLY A 1106 24.05 -11.50 -8.27
N GLU A 1107 24.72 -11.30 -7.14
CA GLU A 1107 25.37 -12.41 -6.42
C GLU A 1107 24.32 -13.41 -5.90
N PRO A 1108 24.63 -14.71 -5.81
CA PRO A 1108 23.68 -15.71 -5.36
C PRO A 1108 23.26 -15.51 -3.90
N VAL A 1109 22.02 -15.85 -3.58
CA VAL A 1109 21.42 -15.72 -2.24
C VAL A 1109 20.99 -17.07 -1.70
N ALA A 1110 20.97 -17.22 -0.38
CA ALA A 1110 20.31 -18.35 0.27
C ALA A 1110 18.79 -18.31 -0.01
N GLY A 1111 18.19 -19.48 -0.23
CA GLY A 1111 16.79 -19.65 -0.65
C GLY A 1111 15.76 -19.57 0.46
#